data_AF-A0A644TGS0-F1
#
_entry.id   AF-A0A644TGS0-F1
#
_cell.length_a   1.000
_cell.length_b   1.000
_cell.length_c   1.000
_cell.angle_alpha   90.00
_cell.angle_beta   90.00
_cell.angle_gamma   90.00
#
_symmetry.space_group_name_H-M   'P 1'
#
loop_
_entity.id
_entity.type
_entity.pdbx_description
1 polymer ?
#
loop_
_entity_poly.entity_id
_entity_poly.type
_entity_poly.pdbx_seq_one_letter_code
_entity_poly.pdbx_strand_id
1 'polypeptide(L)'
;MIFDNKEIEAAIFDMDGTMFDTEKLRMRMIQQASKEIFGESLSEEILTQCLGLSAKGSEELIKKQYDENYPYIEIRKLADELEINWTKQNGVPIKEGLFNVLERLKKNGILIALATSSRREIAEQYLLNAGVMHFFDITVCGDEIKKGKPNPDIFIKAAKELNCEPNKCLVFEDSQNGLISALDANTLPIYIKDIKDPKEEILQKVFKKYQNMKDFVLDLALYTSKMKPPLINEYFPQSTDSFKAGIHGFGAIGGGYLSQIFLHWDGYTRPERIIGASKNVLLRDLINSSRKYTIKYESIAYHQTIRGINIIDLNDRKAIDKMYIESDIIALTLPESAIKTQAINIALGLKARYKKHDKKLTILIVMNKIGAKRYVKRHILKSLKTIIEDKESTQIINNTHFCETVVNRMVSNIPLSNALKQFKENLSEIDELNIDLFSSEPDILIYADNNSPILNTLRQVKTVSNIDIMQNIKNKLSNGTHAIIAWYSSLLGYKTIGQGIGDKRVYSLAKRIMENEIKPFLINETPELKSYIFEFINNFIKRCRVSFKDSCHRVGRDPLRKLQKDERVLGNIFSAQNMDLKTQNLEFGVACAILYSLLVAPSKDKEATKIKELYAKRNKVEDILCYDGEYNFKPYKGLDKKIDAKLIKRIENKLEKIKTSLKIEEN
;
A
#
# COMPACT_ATOMS: atom_id res chain seq x y z
N MET A 1 -9.03 -23.69 -2.38
CA MET A 1 -7.81 -22.85 -2.21
C MET A 1 -6.71 -23.68 -1.56
N ILE A 2 -5.41 -23.39 -1.75
CA ILE A 2 -4.34 -24.01 -0.96
C ILE A 2 -3.90 -23.03 0.14
N PHE A 3 -3.95 -23.45 1.40
CA PHE A 3 -3.50 -22.66 2.55
C PHE A 3 -2.55 -23.53 3.40
N ASP A 4 -1.31 -23.06 3.57
CA ASP A 4 -0.24 -23.79 4.27
C ASP A 4 -0.13 -25.28 3.86
N ASN A 5 -0.04 -25.53 2.55
CA ASN A 5 0.03 -26.86 1.92
C ASN A 5 -1.19 -27.77 2.13
N LYS A 6 -2.32 -27.23 2.59
CA LYS A 6 -3.60 -27.94 2.70
C LYS A 6 -4.60 -27.42 1.68
N GLU A 7 -5.36 -28.33 1.07
CA GLU A 7 -6.52 -27.96 0.29
C GLU A 7 -7.67 -27.57 1.23
N ILE A 8 -8.21 -26.37 1.02
CA ILE A 8 -9.33 -25.81 1.77
C ILE A 8 -10.52 -25.62 0.85
N GLU A 9 -11.65 -26.16 1.27
CA GLU A 9 -12.95 -26.08 0.59
C GLU A 9 -13.97 -25.24 1.36
N ALA A 10 -13.89 -25.29 2.71
CA ALA A 10 -14.85 -24.63 3.58
C ALA A 10 -14.19 -23.92 4.77
N ALA A 11 -14.91 -22.94 5.31
CA ALA A 11 -14.60 -22.23 6.54
C ALA A 11 -15.84 -22.20 7.44
N ILE A 12 -15.71 -22.77 8.63
CA ILE A 12 -16.79 -22.87 9.61
C ILE A 12 -16.45 -21.95 10.78
N PHE A 13 -17.34 -21.02 11.10
CA PHE A 13 -17.14 -20.03 12.15
C PHE A 13 -17.98 -20.37 13.37
N ASP A 14 -17.38 -20.34 14.56
CA ASP A 14 -18.15 -20.04 15.75
C ASP A 14 -18.59 -18.56 15.77
N MET A 15 -19.63 -18.26 16.55
CA MET A 15 -20.21 -16.93 16.66
C MET A 15 -19.66 -16.12 17.84
N ASP A 16 -19.80 -16.65 19.06
CA ASP A 16 -19.71 -15.89 20.31
C ASP A 16 -18.29 -15.95 20.83
N GLY A 17 -17.60 -14.80 20.93
CA GLY A 17 -16.17 -14.78 21.24
C GLY A 17 -15.27 -15.00 20.02
N THR A 18 -15.83 -15.43 18.88
CA THR A 18 -15.11 -15.57 17.61
C THR A 18 -15.48 -14.49 16.58
N MET A 19 -16.73 -14.41 16.13
CA MET A 19 -17.16 -13.39 15.17
C MET A 19 -17.57 -12.09 15.85
N PHE A 20 -18.17 -12.20 17.04
CA PHE A 20 -18.70 -11.07 17.79
C PHE A 20 -18.10 -11.05 19.20
N ASP A 21 -17.82 -9.86 19.73
CA ASP A 21 -17.41 -9.64 21.13
C ASP A 21 -18.63 -9.70 22.09
N THR A 22 -19.54 -10.65 21.86
CA THR A 22 -20.80 -10.82 22.60
C THR A 22 -20.55 -11.25 24.05
N GLU A 23 -19.52 -12.04 24.34
CA GLU A 23 -19.16 -12.42 25.72
C GLU A 23 -18.73 -11.20 26.55
N LYS A 24 -17.97 -10.27 25.98
CA LYS A 24 -17.60 -9.02 26.66
C LYS A 24 -18.81 -8.14 26.91
N LEU A 25 -19.72 -8.06 25.94
CA LEU A 25 -20.98 -7.35 26.10
C LEU A 25 -21.81 -7.99 27.23
N ARG A 26 -21.94 -9.32 27.20
CA ARG A 26 -22.68 -10.10 28.18
C ARG A 26 -22.18 -9.88 29.60
N MET A 27 -20.86 -9.95 29.81
CA MET A 27 -20.25 -9.68 31.11
C MET A 27 -20.62 -8.29 31.62
N ARG A 28 -20.56 -7.25 30.76
CA ARG A 28 -20.97 -5.89 31.13
C ARG A 28 -22.45 -5.80 31.50
N MET A 29 -23.33 -6.46 30.75
CA MET A 29 -24.77 -6.45 31.03
C MET A 29 -25.09 -7.15 32.36
N ILE A 30 -24.40 -8.26 32.66
CA ILE A 30 -24.53 -8.97 33.95
C ILE A 30 -24.01 -8.10 35.10
N GLN A 31 -22.88 -7.40 34.94
CA GLN A 31 -22.36 -6.48 35.96
C GLN A 31 -23.33 -5.34 36.26
N GLN A 32 -23.95 -4.80 35.21
CA GLN A 32 -24.96 -3.75 35.35
C GLN A 32 -26.21 -4.30 36.06
N ALA A 33 -26.75 -5.41 35.57
CA ALA A 33 -27.94 -6.03 36.15
C ALA A 33 -27.74 -6.46 37.62
N SER A 34 -26.57 -7.00 37.96
CA SER A 34 -26.28 -7.38 39.35
C SER A 34 -26.16 -6.15 40.24
N LYS A 35 -25.61 -5.03 39.75
CA LYS A 35 -25.58 -3.78 40.51
C LYS A 35 -26.97 -3.22 40.74
N GLU A 36 -27.85 -3.32 39.75
CA GLU A 36 -29.23 -2.83 39.84
C GLU A 36 -30.08 -3.68 40.80
N ILE A 37 -29.96 -5.01 40.77
CA ILE A 37 -30.79 -5.92 41.58
C ILE A 37 -30.19 -6.19 42.96
N PHE A 38 -28.88 -6.38 43.04
CA PHE A 38 -28.18 -6.81 44.26
C PHE A 38 -27.39 -5.67 44.94
N GLY A 39 -27.30 -4.49 44.30
CA GLY A 39 -26.55 -3.33 44.80
C GLY A 39 -25.05 -3.36 44.49
N GLU A 40 -24.52 -4.51 44.09
CA GLU A 40 -23.09 -4.70 43.77
C GLU A 40 -22.89 -5.42 42.43
N SER A 41 -21.86 -5.00 41.70
CA SER A 41 -21.47 -5.64 40.44
C SER A 41 -20.73 -6.96 40.71
N LEU A 42 -21.09 -8.02 39.99
CA LEU A 42 -20.30 -9.26 39.95
C LEU A 42 -18.89 -8.94 39.45
N SER A 43 -17.88 -9.52 40.11
CA SER A 43 -16.49 -9.28 39.72
C SER A 43 -16.19 -9.89 38.35
N GLU A 44 -15.27 -9.26 37.61
CA GLU A 44 -14.82 -9.76 36.31
C GLU A 44 -14.22 -11.17 36.43
N GLU A 45 -13.54 -11.46 37.54
CA GLU A 45 -12.94 -12.77 37.83
C GLU A 45 -13.99 -13.88 37.89
N ILE A 46 -15.11 -13.65 38.61
CA ILE A 46 -16.20 -14.60 38.75
C ILE A 46 -16.90 -14.81 37.39
N LEU A 47 -17.15 -13.73 36.66
CA LEU A 47 -17.76 -13.81 35.32
C LEU A 47 -16.86 -14.54 34.32
N THR A 48 -15.54 -14.36 34.41
CA THR A 48 -14.56 -15.10 33.59
C THR A 48 -14.57 -16.61 33.90
N GLN A 49 -14.84 -16.99 35.15
CA GLN A 49 -15.04 -18.40 35.51
C GLN A 49 -16.36 -18.97 34.97
N CYS A 50 -17.38 -18.13 34.80
CA CYS A 50 -18.65 -18.51 34.19
C CYS A 50 -18.56 -18.73 32.67
N LEU A 51 -17.54 -18.19 31.99
CA LEU A 51 -17.38 -18.34 30.53
C LEU A 51 -17.30 -19.82 30.13
N GLY A 52 -18.14 -20.21 29.16
CA GLY A 52 -18.26 -21.57 28.67
C GLY A 52 -19.07 -22.53 29.55
N LEU A 53 -19.64 -22.06 30.67
CA LEU A 53 -20.59 -22.85 31.47
C LEU A 53 -22.01 -22.72 30.92
N SER A 54 -22.85 -23.74 31.20
CA SER A 54 -24.30 -23.62 30.99
C SER A 54 -24.90 -22.60 31.95
N ALA A 55 -26.09 -22.10 31.64
CA ALA A 55 -26.81 -21.17 32.53
C ALA A 55 -26.95 -21.69 33.97
N LYS A 56 -27.25 -22.98 34.11
CA LYS A 56 -27.33 -23.68 35.38
C LYS A 56 -25.96 -23.79 36.08
N GLY A 57 -24.91 -24.10 35.31
CA GLY A 57 -23.54 -24.17 35.85
C GLY A 57 -23.04 -22.81 36.35
N SER A 58 -23.35 -21.72 35.64
CA SER A 58 -23.07 -20.36 36.11
C SER A 58 -23.84 -20.05 37.39
N GLU A 59 -25.13 -20.39 37.45
CA GLU A 59 -25.94 -20.18 38.67
C GLU A 59 -25.38 -20.92 39.88
N GLU A 60 -25.05 -22.22 39.72
CA GLU A 60 -24.45 -23.03 40.78
C GLU A 60 -23.11 -22.45 41.26
N LEU A 61 -22.26 -21.98 40.34
CA LEU A 61 -20.99 -21.35 40.67
C LEU A 61 -21.19 -20.05 41.45
N ILE A 62 -22.12 -19.19 41.01
CA ILE A 62 -22.43 -17.91 41.66
C ILE A 62 -23.00 -18.14 43.07
N LYS A 63 -23.96 -19.07 43.21
CA LYS A 63 -24.56 -19.41 44.50
C LYS A 63 -23.54 -19.98 45.49
N LYS A 64 -22.56 -20.74 44.99
CA LYS A 64 -21.46 -21.25 45.82
C LYS A 64 -20.53 -20.15 46.32
N GLN A 65 -20.36 -19.08 45.55
CA GLN A 65 -19.46 -17.97 45.87
C GLN A 65 -20.10 -16.95 46.83
N TYR A 66 -21.41 -16.70 46.68
CA TYR A 66 -22.18 -15.78 47.52
C TYR A 66 -23.02 -16.56 48.52
N ASP A 67 -24.24 -16.94 48.15
CA ASP A 67 -25.14 -17.81 48.91
C ASP A 67 -26.29 -18.35 48.02
N GLU A 68 -27.10 -19.28 48.54
CA GLU A 68 -28.20 -19.90 47.80
C GLU A 68 -29.32 -18.92 47.38
N ASN A 69 -29.48 -17.80 48.08
CA ASN A 69 -30.50 -16.79 47.81
C ASN A 69 -30.04 -15.73 46.81
N TYR A 70 -28.81 -15.81 46.29
CA TYR A 70 -28.32 -14.86 45.31
C TYR A 70 -29.24 -14.83 44.06
N PRO A 71 -29.79 -13.66 43.66
CA PRO A 71 -30.86 -13.56 42.65
C PRO A 71 -30.32 -13.66 41.20
N TYR A 72 -29.47 -14.65 40.92
CA TYR A 72 -28.79 -14.77 39.62
C TYR A 72 -29.75 -14.92 38.44
N ILE A 73 -30.89 -15.61 38.64
CA ILE A 73 -31.90 -15.80 37.59
C ILE A 73 -32.51 -14.44 37.18
N GLU A 74 -32.81 -13.58 38.14
CA GLU A 74 -33.37 -12.24 37.88
C GLU A 74 -32.33 -11.33 37.23
N ILE A 75 -31.09 -11.38 37.73
CA ILE A 75 -29.93 -10.68 37.13
C ILE A 75 -29.74 -11.09 35.67
N ARG A 76 -29.83 -12.39 35.38
CA ARG A 76 -29.67 -12.91 34.02
C ARG A 76 -30.78 -12.42 33.10
N LYS A 77 -32.03 -12.40 33.56
CA LYS A 77 -33.18 -11.89 32.78
C LYS A 77 -33.00 -10.40 32.46
N LEU A 78 -32.66 -9.58 33.46
CA LEU A 78 -32.39 -8.16 33.24
C LEU A 78 -31.18 -7.96 32.29
N ALA A 79 -30.13 -8.76 32.42
CA ALA A 79 -28.99 -8.72 31.51
C ALA A 79 -29.38 -9.07 30.07
N ASP A 80 -30.27 -10.05 29.85
CA ASP A 80 -30.82 -10.37 28.51
C ASP A 80 -31.55 -9.16 27.91
N GLU A 81 -32.39 -8.48 28.68
CA GLU A 81 -33.12 -7.28 28.23
C GLU A 81 -32.18 -6.12 27.91
N LEU A 82 -31.18 -5.88 28.76
CA LEU A 82 -30.16 -4.85 28.55
C LEU A 82 -29.34 -5.13 27.29
N GLU A 83 -28.96 -6.38 27.05
CA GLU A 83 -28.20 -6.80 25.87
C GLU A 83 -28.99 -6.59 24.58
N ILE A 84 -30.27 -6.99 24.55
CA ILE A 84 -31.15 -6.79 23.40
C ILE A 84 -31.32 -5.29 23.11
N ASN A 85 -31.52 -4.47 24.15
CA ASN A 85 -31.66 -3.03 23.97
C ASN A 85 -30.35 -2.38 23.49
N TRP A 86 -29.22 -2.82 24.03
CA TRP A 86 -27.91 -2.31 23.64
C TRP A 86 -27.61 -2.64 22.17
N THR A 87 -27.84 -3.88 21.75
CA THR A 87 -27.58 -4.33 20.37
C THR A 87 -28.52 -3.67 19.35
N LYS A 88 -29.79 -3.41 19.71
CA LYS A 88 -30.71 -2.63 18.88
C LYS A 88 -30.23 -1.19 18.65
N GLN A 89 -29.62 -0.58 19.68
CA GLN A 89 -29.16 0.80 19.63
C GLN A 89 -27.78 0.96 18.99
N ASN A 90 -26.87 0.01 19.23
CA ASN A 90 -25.44 0.14 18.89
C ASN A 90 -24.98 -0.85 17.81
N GLY A 91 -25.83 -1.78 17.40
CA GLY A 91 -25.45 -2.93 16.57
C GLY A 91 -24.78 -4.04 17.38
N VAL A 92 -24.49 -5.15 16.71
CA VAL A 92 -23.73 -6.28 17.29
C VAL A 92 -22.24 -5.92 17.31
N PRO A 93 -21.49 -6.23 18.39
CA PRO A 93 -20.08 -5.86 18.46
C PRO A 93 -19.22 -6.79 17.59
N ILE A 94 -18.89 -6.35 16.36
CA ILE A 94 -18.15 -7.16 15.38
C ILE A 94 -16.66 -7.22 15.69
N LYS A 95 -16.06 -8.41 15.68
CA LYS A 95 -14.61 -8.58 15.84
C LYS A 95 -13.85 -7.96 14.67
N GLU A 96 -12.76 -7.26 15.02
CA GLU A 96 -11.86 -6.65 14.05
C GLU A 96 -11.30 -7.68 13.05
N GLY A 97 -11.63 -7.51 11.77
CA GLY A 97 -11.16 -8.34 10.65
C GLY A 97 -12.20 -9.30 10.08
N LEU A 98 -13.37 -9.46 10.69
CA LEU A 98 -14.39 -10.42 10.25
C LEU A 98 -14.78 -10.23 8.77
N PHE A 99 -15.18 -9.02 8.37
CA PHE A 99 -15.57 -8.74 6.99
C PHE A 99 -14.47 -9.07 5.99
N ASN A 100 -13.20 -8.76 6.32
CA ASN A 100 -12.08 -9.08 5.44
C ASN A 100 -11.93 -10.59 5.22
N VAL A 101 -12.12 -11.37 6.28
CA VAL A 101 -12.03 -12.82 6.22
C VAL A 101 -13.17 -13.38 5.37
N LEU A 102 -14.42 -13.00 5.66
CA LEU A 102 -15.60 -13.48 4.95
C LEU A 102 -15.55 -13.15 3.46
N GLU A 103 -15.28 -11.88 3.11
CA GLU A 103 -15.15 -11.43 1.72
C GLU A 103 -14.02 -12.19 1.01
N ARG A 104 -12.83 -12.27 1.61
CA ARG A 104 -11.68 -12.90 0.98
C ARG A 104 -11.91 -14.40 0.76
N LEU A 105 -12.49 -15.10 1.72
CA LEU A 105 -12.82 -16.53 1.58
C LEU A 105 -13.85 -16.76 0.48
N LYS A 106 -14.97 -16.02 0.48
CA LYS A 106 -15.98 -16.14 -0.59
C LYS A 106 -15.42 -15.87 -1.98
N LYS A 107 -14.62 -14.82 -2.13
CA LYS A 107 -14.02 -14.45 -3.43
C LYS A 107 -13.01 -15.47 -3.94
N ASN A 108 -12.49 -16.33 -3.04
CA ASN A 108 -11.63 -17.47 -3.40
C ASN A 108 -12.42 -18.80 -3.48
N GLY A 109 -13.76 -18.74 -3.54
CA GLY A 109 -14.61 -19.90 -3.74
C GLY A 109 -14.75 -20.82 -2.53
N ILE A 110 -14.47 -20.31 -1.33
CA ILE A 110 -14.62 -21.08 -0.09
C ILE A 110 -16.05 -20.99 0.41
N LEU A 111 -16.64 -22.15 0.71
CA LEU A 111 -17.95 -22.24 1.35
C LEU A 111 -17.85 -21.82 2.81
N ILE A 112 -18.87 -21.16 3.35
CA ILE A 112 -18.85 -20.61 4.69
C ILE A 112 -20.06 -21.10 5.47
N ALA A 113 -19.81 -21.65 6.65
CA ALA A 113 -20.84 -22.08 7.59
C ALA A 113 -20.70 -21.35 8.94
N LEU A 114 -21.84 -21.15 9.60
CA LEU A 114 -21.89 -20.85 11.03
C LEU A 114 -22.08 -22.17 11.80
N ALA A 115 -21.37 -22.35 12.90
CA ALA A 115 -21.54 -23.46 13.83
C ALA A 115 -21.49 -22.94 15.27
N THR A 116 -22.64 -22.64 15.85
CA THR A 116 -22.77 -21.99 17.17
C THR A 116 -23.58 -22.83 18.16
N SER A 117 -23.25 -22.75 19.45
CA SER A 117 -24.06 -23.31 20.54
C SER A 117 -25.34 -22.49 20.80
N SER A 118 -25.45 -21.29 20.23
CA SER A 118 -26.62 -20.42 20.35
C SER A 118 -27.81 -20.97 19.57
N ARG A 119 -29.03 -20.62 20.01
CA ARG A 119 -30.28 -20.97 19.31
C ARG A 119 -30.36 -20.26 17.97
N ARG A 120 -30.96 -20.91 16.96
CA ARG A 120 -31.07 -20.38 15.59
C ARG A 120 -31.61 -18.95 15.51
N GLU A 121 -32.70 -18.67 16.20
CA GLU A 121 -33.33 -17.34 16.20
C GLU A 121 -32.35 -16.22 16.60
N ILE A 122 -31.55 -16.45 17.65
CA ILE A 122 -30.56 -15.47 18.15
C ILE A 122 -29.41 -15.34 17.16
N ALA A 123 -28.91 -16.47 16.66
CA ALA A 123 -27.80 -16.49 15.72
C ALA A 123 -28.12 -15.73 14.42
N GLU A 124 -29.27 -16.01 13.82
CA GLU A 124 -29.72 -15.34 12.59
C GLU A 124 -29.95 -13.85 12.82
N GLN A 125 -30.53 -13.46 13.97
CA GLN A 125 -30.70 -12.05 14.32
C GLN A 125 -29.35 -11.32 14.40
N TYR A 126 -28.32 -11.94 15.00
CA TYR A 126 -26.98 -11.34 15.07
C TYR A 126 -26.33 -11.23 13.70
N LEU A 127 -26.42 -12.27 12.86
CA LEU A 127 -25.89 -12.24 11.49
C LEU A 127 -26.57 -11.17 10.62
N LEU A 128 -27.89 -11.01 10.74
CA LEU A 128 -28.66 -9.99 10.02
C LEU A 128 -28.31 -8.58 10.49
N ASN A 129 -28.28 -8.34 11.80
CA ASN A 129 -27.92 -7.04 12.38
C ASN A 129 -26.47 -6.64 12.07
N ALA A 130 -25.56 -7.61 12.02
CA ALA A 130 -24.18 -7.39 11.60
C ALA A 130 -24.01 -7.27 10.07
N GLY A 131 -25.06 -7.54 9.28
CA GLY A 131 -25.01 -7.46 7.82
C GLY A 131 -24.15 -8.56 7.17
N VAL A 132 -23.90 -9.67 7.85
CA VAL A 132 -23.01 -10.75 7.38
C VAL A 132 -23.74 -12.03 6.99
N MET A 133 -25.06 -12.14 7.21
CA MET A 133 -25.86 -13.34 6.89
C MET A 133 -25.65 -13.83 5.45
N HIS A 134 -25.54 -12.91 4.50
CA HIS A 134 -25.35 -13.22 3.08
C HIS A 134 -24.01 -13.90 2.73
N PHE A 135 -23.06 -13.95 3.67
CA PHE A 135 -21.83 -14.72 3.50
C PHE A 135 -22.01 -16.20 3.85
N PHE A 136 -23.07 -16.62 4.56
CA PHE A 136 -23.19 -17.99 5.03
C PHE A 136 -23.98 -18.84 4.04
N ASP A 137 -23.39 -19.95 3.59
CA ASP A 137 -24.07 -20.96 2.76
C ASP A 137 -25.01 -21.81 3.61
N ILE A 138 -24.61 -22.09 4.85
CA ILE A 138 -25.42 -22.79 5.86
C ILE A 138 -25.20 -22.18 7.24
N THR A 139 -26.12 -22.45 8.15
CA THR A 139 -25.98 -22.21 9.58
C THR A 139 -26.38 -23.45 10.35
N VAL A 140 -25.59 -23.86 11.34
CA VAL A 140 -25.88 -24.95 12.26
C VAL A 140 -25.91 -24.39 13.68
N CYS A 141 -27.06 -24.51 14.34
CA CYS A 141 -27.30 -23.91 15.63
C CYS A 141 -27.46 -24.97 16.74
N GLY A 142 -27.31 -24.53 17.99
CA GLY A 142 -27.24 -25.44 19.15
C GLY A 142 -28.52 -26.22 19.39
N ASP A 143 -29.68 -25.67 19.00
CA ASP A 143 -31.00 -26.29 19.08
C ASP A 143 -31.19 -27.46 18.08
N GLU A 144 -30.24 -27.68 17.18
CA GLU A 144 -30.27 -28.75 16.18
C GLU A 144 -29.30 -29.90 16.49
N ILE A 145 -28.56 -29.81 17.60
CA ILE A 145 -27.52 -30.77 17.99
C ILE A 145 -27.88 -31.40 19.34
N LYS A 146 -27.78 -32.73 19.43
CA LYS A 146 -28.07 -33.45 20.68
C LYS A 146 -27.00 -33.27 21.76
N LYS A 147 -25.73 -33.19 21.36
CA LYS A 147 -24.57 -33.02 22.25
C LYS A 147 -23.78 -31.79 21.81
N GLY A 148 -23.84 -30.71 22.59
CA GLY A 148 -23.06 -29.50 22.32
C GLY A 148 -21.55 -29.71 22.48
N LYS A 149 -20.78 -28.67 22.14
CA LYS A 149 -19.33 -28.61 22.36
C LYS A 149 -19.01 -29.00 23.82
N PRO A 150 -18.03 -29.88 24.10
CA PRO A 150 -16.91 -30.28 23.24
C PRO A 150 -17.17 -31.44 22.28
N ASN A 151 -18.40 -31.96 22.17
CA ASN A 151 -18.68 -33.03 21.22
C ASN A 151 -18.52 -32.53 19.76
N PRO A 152 -17.97 -33.33 18.82
CA PRO A 152 -17.69 -32.90 17.44
C PRO A 152 -18.93 -32.77 16.54
N ASP A 153 -20.11 -33.23 16.98
CA ASP A 153 -21.33 -33.33 16.18
C ASP A 153 -21.66 -32.04 15.40
N ILE A 154 -21.46 -30.86 15.99
CA ILE A 154 -21.80 -29.58 15.35
C ILE A 154 -20.94 -29.29 14.10
N PHE A 155 -19.63 -29.54 14.17
CA PHE A 155 -18.71 -29.30 13.05
C PHE A 155 -18.81 -30.40 12.00
N ILE A 156 -19.06 -31.66 12.43
CA ILE A 156 -19.34 -32.77 11.51
C ILE A 156 -20.62 -32.48 10.71
N LYS A 157 -21.68 -32.01 11.38
CA LYS A 157 -22.93 -31.63 10.71
C LYS A 157 -22.71 -30.49 9.72
N ALA A 158 -22.01 -29.42 10.12
CA ALA A 158 -21.71 -28.30 9.24
C ALA A 158 -20.90 -28.73 8.00
N ALA A 159 -19.83 -29.52 8.16
CA ALA A 159 -19.06 -30.03 7.02
C ALA A 159 -19.91 -30.90 6.08
N LYS A 160 -20.77 -31.76 6.64
CA LYS A 160 -21.68 -32.61 5.87
C LYS A 160 -22.70 -31.81 5.07
N GLU A 161 -23.30 -30.78 5.67
CA GLU A 161 -24.28 -29.91 4.99
C GLU A 161 -23.64 -29.04 3.91
N LEU A 162 -22.37 -28.66 4.08
CA LEU A 162 -21.57 -28.04 3.02
C LEU A 162 -21.12 -29.02 1.93
N ASN A 163 -21.31 -30.33 2.13
CA ASN A 163 -20.77 -31.38 1.28
C ASN A 163 -19.23 -31.30 1.12
N CYS A 164 -18.53 -31.02 2.22
CA CYS A 164 -17.08 -30.91 2.30
C CYS A 164 -16.48 -31.97 3.23
N GLU A 165 -15.25 -32.38 2.96
CA GLU A 165 -14.49 -33.24 3.87
C GLU A 165 -14.02 -32.45 5.11
N PRO A 166 -14.18 -32.97 6.34
CA PRO A 166 -13.79 -32.24 7.55
C PRO A 166 -12.33 -31.76 7.54
N ASN A 167 -11.39 -32.59 7.06
CA ASN A 167 -9.96 -32.27 6.99
C ASN A 167 -9.59 -31.17 5.97
N LYS A 168 -10.57 -30.68 5.20
CA LYS A 168 -10.48 -29.53 4.28
C LYS A 168 -11.28 -28.32 4.77
N CYS A 169 -11.83 -28.39 5.98
CA CYS A 169 -12.59 -27.32 6.62
C CYS A 169 -11.73 -26.59 7.64
N LEU A 170 -11.54 -25.28 7.47
CA LEU A 170 -11.04 -24.43 8.54
C LEU A 170 -12.14 -24.22 9.58
N VAL A 171 -11.84 -24.33 10.88
CA VAL A 171 -12.79 -24.00 11.95
C VAL A 171 -12.24 -22.84 12.76
N PHE A 172 -12.90 -21.68 12.73
CA PHE A 172 -12.52 -20.52 13.53
C PHE A 172 -13.20 -20.59 14.89
N GLU A 173 -12.39 -20.57 15.95
CA GLU A 173 -12.90 -20.70 17.31
C GLU A 173 -11.99 -20.07 18.37
N ASP A 174 -12.58 -19.61 19.48
CA ASP A 174 -11.88 -19.05 20.64
C ASP A 174 -11.90 -19.96 21.89
N SER A 175 -12.96 -20.74 22.11
CA SER A 175 -13.11 -21.50 23.36
C SER A 175 -12.39 -22.86 23.35
N GLN A 176 -11.98 -23.33 24.54
CA GLN A 176 -11.37 -24.65 24.69
C GLN A 176 -12.31 -25.78 24.23
N ASN A 177 -13.60 -25.70 24.57
CA ASN A 177 -14.56 -26.74 24.23
C ASN A 177 -14.79 -26.79 22.71
N GLY A 178 -14.87 -25.64 22.06
CA GLY A 178 -14.99 -25.62 20.61
C GLY A 178 -13.72 -26.11 19.90
N LEU A 179 -12.53 -25.78 20.40
CA LEU A 179 -11.29 -26.31 19.82
C LEU A 179 -11.20 -27.85 19.94
N ILE A 180 -11.59 -28.41 21.08
CA ILE A 180 -11.66 -29.87 21.26
C ILE A 180 -12.66 -30.48 20.27
N SER A 181 -13.86 -29.90 20.17
CA SER A 181 -14.89 -30.32 19.22
C SER A 181 -14.39 -30.28 17.77
N ALA A 182 -13.65 -29.24 17.38
CA ALA A 182 -13.08 -29.09 16.04
C ALA A 182 -11.98 -30.14 15.76
N LEU A 183 -11.10 -30.39 16.73
CA LEU A 183 -10.07 -31.44 16.64
C LEU A 183 -10.69 -32.82 16.49
N ASP A 184 -11.67 -33.16 17.34
CA ASP A 184 -12.35 -34.45 17.34
C ASP A 184 -13.19 -34.67 16.07
N ALA A 185 -13.63 -33.58 15.42
CA ALA A 185 -14.28 -33.60 14.11
C ALA A 185 -13.30 -33.83 12.94
N ASN A 186 -11.99 -33.96 13.21
CA ASN A 186 -10.93 -34.07 12.21
C ASN A 186 -10.89 -32.87 11.22
N THR A 187 -11.17 -31.67 11.74
CA THR A 187 -11.10 -30.42 10.98
C THR A 187 -9.73 -29.74 11.11
N LEU A 188 -9.58 -28.52 10.59
CA LEU A 188 -8.37 -27.69 10.74
C LEU A 188 -8.68 -26.48 11.66
N PRO A 189 -8.52 -26.59 12.99
CA PRO A 189 -8.92 -25.53 13.91
C PRO A 189 -7.96 -24.33 13.85
N ILE A 190 -8.54 -23.15 13.68
CA ILE A 190 -7.89 -21.84 13.79
C ILE A 190 -8.33 -21.21 15.10
N TYR A 191 -7.41 -21.11 16.05
CA TYR A 191 -7.65 -20.40 17.29
C TYR A 191 -7.59 -18.89 17.08
N ILE A 192 -8.66 -18.19 17.44
CA ILE A 192 -8.71 -16.72 17.55
C ILE A 192 -8.76 -16.36 19.03
N LYS A 193 -7.77 -15.59 19.50
CA LYS A 193 -7.74 -15.21 20.92
C LYS A 193 -8.97 -14.41 21.34
N ASP A 194 -9.49 -14.74 22.52
CA ASP A 194 -10.50 -13.94 23.22
C ASP A 194 -10.19 -13.80 24.73
N ILE A 195 -11.22 -13.70 25.59
CA ILE A 195 -11.07 -13.32 27.01
C ILE A 195 -10.25 -14.36 27.78
N LYS A 196 -10.52 -15.65 27.56
CA LYS A 196 -9.94 -16.76 28.32
C LYS A 196 -9.18 -17.70 27.38
N ASP A 197 -7.86 -17.76 27.55
CA ASP A 197 -7.02 -18.67 26.78
C ASP A 197 -7.32 -20.15 27.14
N PRO A 198 -7.48 -21.05 26.15
CA PRO A 198 -7.52 -22.50 26.36
C PRO A 198 -6.23 -23.04 26.98
N LYS A 199 -6.27 -24.25 27.54
CA LYS A 199 -5.05 -24.95 28.00
C LYS A 199 -4.02 -25.08 26.87
N GLU A 200 -2.75 -24.90 27.20
CA GLU A 200 -1.65 -24.94 26.22
C GLU A 200 -1.59 -26.28 25.46
N GLU A 201 -1.90 -27.40 26.11
CA GLU A 201 -1.97 -28.73 25.48
C GLU A 201 -2.97 -28.80 24.31
N ILE A 202 -4.05 -28.01 24.37
CA ILE A 202 -5.03 -27.88 23.27
C ILE A 202 -4.48 -26.93 22.21
N LEU A 203 -3.93 -25.78 22.63
CA LEU A 203 -3.33 -24.79 21.73
C LEU A 203 -2.11 -25.30 20.94
N GLN A 204 -1.48 -26.40 21.36
CA GLN A 204 -0.41 -27.06 20.59
C GLN A 204 -0.94 -27.96 19.47
N LYS A 205 -2.22 -28.37 19.54
CA LYS A 205 -2.83 -29.29 18.56
C LYS A 205 -3.60 -28.58 17.46
N VAL A 206 -3.97 -27.31 17.65
CA VAL A 206 -4.68 -26.52 16.64
C VAL A 206 -3.80 -26.28 15.42
N PHE A 207 -4.43 -26.08 14.26
CA PHE A 207 -3.73 -25.88 13.00
C PHE A 207 -3.01 -24.53 12.95
N LYS A 208 -3.66 -23.44 13.37
CA LYS A 208 -3.07 -22.09 13.47
C LYS A 208 -3.63 -21.33 14.68
N LYS A 209 -2.91 -20.29 15.10
CA LYS A 209 -3.26 -19.39 16.22
C LYS A 209 -3.06 -17.94 15.81
N TYR A 210 -4.04 -17.08 16.10
CA TYR A 210 -3.97 -15.65 15.83
C TYR A 210 -4.50 -14.84 17.00
N GLN A 211 -3.98 -13.63 17.21
CA GLN A 211 -4.49 -12.76 18.28
C GLN A 211 -5.85 -12.15 17.93
N ASN A 212 -6.17 -12.06 16.65
CA ASN A 212 -7.40 -11.50 16.11
C ASN A 212 -7.54 -11.89 14.62
N MET A 213 -8.69 -11.60 14.01
CA MET A 213 -8.90 -11.93 12.60
C MET A 213 -8.06 -11.08 11.64
N LYS A 214 -7.64 -9.85 12.00
CA LYS A 214 -6.72 -9.07 11.15
C LYS A 214 -5.40 -9.82 10.93
N ASP A 215 -4.86 -10.44 11.97
CA ASP A 215 -3.62 -11.23 11.84
C ASP A 215 -3.81 -12.41 10.88
N PHE A 216 -4.97 -13.07 10.94
CA PHE A 216 -5.32 -14.12 9.97
C PHE A 216 -5.47 -13.57 8.55
N VAL A 217 -6.08 -12.39 8.36
CA VAL A 217 -6.20 -11.74 7.03
C VAL A 217 -4.83 -11.49 6.42
N LEU A 218 -3.86 -11.05 7.23
CA LEU A 218 -2.48 -10.80 6.78
C LEU A 218 -1.80 -12.08 6.31
N ASP A 219 -2.03 -13.21 6.98
CA ASP A 219 -1.51 -14.52 6.61
C ASP A 219 -2.24 -15.08 5.37
N LEU A 220 -3.58 -15.06 5.38
CA LEU A 220 -4.42 -15.49 4.26
C LEU A 220 -4.13 -14.74 2.95
N ALA A 221 -3.74 -13.47 3.04
CA ALA A 221 -3.34 -12.67 1.88
C ALA A 221 -2.11 -13.23 1.13
N LEU A 222 -1.29 -14.08 1.78
CA LEU A 222 -0.15 -14.75 1.15
C LEU A 222 -0.57 -15.93 0.25
N TYR A 223 -1.74 -16.51 0.52
CA TYR A 223 -2.24 -17.72 -0.13
C TYR A 223 -3.40 -17.45 -1.10
N THR A 224 -3.88 -16.21 -1.14
CA THR A 224 -4.98 -15.80 -2.01
C THR A 224 -4.47 -14.97 -3.17
N SER A 225 -5.09 -15.15 -4.34
CA SER A 225 -4.73 -14.36 -5.51
C SER A 225 -5.16 -12.91 -5.33
N LYS A 226 -4.28 -11.95 -5.66
CA LYS A 226 -4.66 -10.55 -5.73
C LYS A 226 -5.57 -10.32 -6.93
N MET A 227 -6.60 -9.48 -6.76
CA MET A 227 -7.33 -8.92 -7.89
C MET A 227 -6.37 -8.15 -8.80
N LYS A 228 -6.73 -8.03 -10.08
CA LYS A 228 -6.01 -7.13 -11.00
C LYS A 228 -6.07 -5.69 -10.47
N PRO A 229 -5.07 -4.85 -10.78
CA PRO A 229 -5.15 -3.42 -10.49
C PRO A 229 -6.46 -2.83 -11.04
N PRO A 230 -7.10 -1.92 -10.28
CA PRO A 230 -8.40 -1.38 -10.67
C PRO A 230 -8.32 -0.61 -11.98
N LEU A 231 -9.43 -0.64 -12.72
CA LEU A 231 -9.67 0.37 -13.75
C LEU A 231 -9.95 1.71 -13.07
N ILE A 232 -9.60 2.81 -13.72
CA ILE A 232 -9.78 4.15 -13.13
C ILE A 232 -11.26 4.52 -12.91
N ASN A 233 -12.16 3.96 -13.70
CA ASN A 233 -13.60 4.11 -13.55
C ASN A 233 -14.25 3.03 -12.67
N GLU A 234 -13.46 2.15 -12.05
CA GLU A 234 -13.98 1.16 -11.11
C GLU A 234 -14.42 1.85 -9.81
N TYR A 235 -15.58 1.46 -9.28
CA TYR A 235 -16.06 1.97 -8.01
C TYR A 235 -15.15 1.54 -6.85
N PHE A 236 -15.05 2.39 -5.83
CA PHE A 236 -14.40 1.99 -4.58
C PHE A 236 -15.28 0.97 -3.83
N PRO A 237 -14.66 0.02 -3.12
CA PRO A 237 -15.35 -0.85 -2.19
C PRO A 237 -16.24 -0.05 -1.23
N GLN A 238 -17.47 -0.54 -1.02
CA GLN A 238 -18.42 0.09 -0.08
C GLN A 238 -18.17 -0.40 1.34
N SER A 239 -17.90 -1.70 1.49
CA SER A 239 -17.54 -2.34 2.75
C SER A 239 -16.22 -1.77 3.29
N THR A 240 -16.23 -1.40 4.56
CA THR A 240 -15.02 -1.01 5.27
C THR A 240 -14.41 -2.21 5.98
N ASP A 241 -13.10 -2.27 5.99
CA ASP A 241 -12.36 -3.13 6.89
C ASP A 241 -12.05 -2.42 8.20
N SER A 242 -11.22 -3.05 9.02
CA SER A 242 -10.78 -2.54 10.31
C SER A 242 -9.36 -1.95 10.27
N PHE A 243 -8.70 -1.94 9.10
CA PHE A 243 -7.39 -1.34 8.93
C PHE A 243 -7.51 0.19 8.87
N LYS A 244 -6.49 0.87 9.39
CA LYS A 244 -6.39 2.32 9.39
C LYS A 244 -5.15 2.76 8.62
N ALA A 245 -5.33 3.73 7.72
CA ALA A 245 -4.26 4.21 6.85
C ALA A 245 -3.96 5.70 7.09
N GLY A 246 -2.67 6.04 7.13
CA GLY A 246 -2.19 7.42 7.20
C GLY A 246 -1.38 7.83 5.98
N ILE A 247 -1.39 9.12 5.65
CA ILE A 247 -0.58 9.73 4.60
C ILE A 247 0.16 10.94 5.20
N HIS A 248 1.42 10.73 5.56
CA HIS A 248 2.29 11.79 6.09
C HIS A 248 2.92 12.54 4.92
N GLY A 249 2.46 13.77 4.67
CA GLY A 249 2.87 14.58 3.52
C GLY A 249 1.83 14.61 2.40
N PHE A 250 0.60 14.98 2.73
CA PHE A 250 -0.53 15.03 1.81
C PHE A 250 -0.40 16.20 0.82
N GLY A 251 0.26 15.92 -0.30
CA GLY A 251 0.35 16.76 -1.50
C GLY A 251 0.05 15.92 -2.75
N ALA A 252 0.64 16.23 -3.90
CA ALA A 252 0.36 15.56 -5.18
C ALA A 252 0.35 14.04 -5.09
N ILE A 253 1.44 13.42 -4.61
CA ILE A 253 1.53 11.96 -4.50
C ILE A 253 0.58 11.40 -3.43
N GLY A 254 0.44 12.09 -2.30
CA GLY A 254 -0.47 11.67 -1.23
C GLY A 254 -1.94 11.66 -1.70
N GLY A 255 -2.42 12.79 -2.19
CA GLY A 255 -3.81 12.99 -2.56
C GLY A 255 -4.17 12.53 -3.97
N GLY A 256 -3.26 12.60 -4.93
CA GLY A 256 -3.49 12.19 -6.32
C GLY A 256 -3.12 10.74 -6.64
N TYR A 257 -2.52 10.01 -5.69
CA TYR A 257 -2.12 8.62 -5.89
C TYR A 257 -2.40 7.70 -4.69
N LEU A 258 -1.82 7.97 -3.52
CA LEU A 258 -1.92 7.06 -2.38
C LEU A 258 -3.34 6.95 -1.81
N SER A 259 -4.10 8.03 -1.87
CA SER A 259 -5.55 8.04 -1.60
C SER A 259 -6.29 6.94 -2.35
N GLN A 260 -6.03 6.76 -3.65
CA GLN A 260 -6.67 5.75 -4.49
C GLN A 260 -6.18 4.34 -4.14
N ILE A 261 -4.88 4.20 -3.86
CA ILE A 261 -4.33 2.91 -3.43
C ILE A 261 -5.06 2.44 -2.18
N PHE A 262 -5.16 3.32 -1.17
CA PHE A 262 -5.83 2.99 0.07
C PHE A 262 -7.34 2.83 -0.08
N LEU A 263 -8.03 3.66 -0.87
CA LEU A 263 -9.48 3.53 -1.05
C LEU A 263 -9.92 2.27 -1.77
N HIS A 264 -9.11 1.75 -2.69
CA HIS A 264 -9.37 0.46 -3.32
C HIS A 264 -8.82 -0.72 -2.52
N TRP A 265 -7.82 -0.51 -1.66
CA TRP A 265 -7.19 -1.50 -0.79
C TRP A 265 -6.98 -2.88 -1.44
N ASP A 266 -7.81 -3.87 -1.10
CA ASP A 266 -7.75 -5.22 -1.66
C ASP A 266 -8.77 -5.48 -2.77
N GLY A 267 -9.69 -4.53 -3.01
CA GLY A 267 -10.76 -4.57 -3.99
C GLY A 267 -12.10 -5.06 -3.44
N TYR A 268 -12.11 -5.61 -2.22
CA TYR A 268 -13.32 -6.09 -1.54
C TYR A 268 -13.74 -5.15 -0.42
N THR A 269 -12.76 -4.66 0.33
CA THR A 269 -12.93 -3.68 1.41
C THR A 269 -12.05 -2.46 1.19
N ARG A 270 -12.27 -1.43 2.00
CA ARG A 270 -11.38 -0.26 2.13
C ARG A 270 -11.10 0.00 3.61
N PRO A 271 -9.98 0.69 3.98
CA PRO A 271 -9.69 1.12 5.33
C PRO A 271 -10.91 1.75 6.01
N GLU A 272 -11.11 1.39 7.28
CA GLU A 272 -12.05 2.07 8.18
C GLU A 272 -11.86 3.58 8.11
N ARG A 273 -10.58 4.00 8.03
CA ARG A 273 -10.22 5.41 8.01
C ARG A 273 -8.95 5.67 7.23
N ILE A 274 -8.94 6.78 6.50
CA ILE A 274 -7.75 7.35 5.85
C ILE A 274 -7.52 8.76 6.40
N ILE A 275 -6.36 8.99 7.00
CA ILE A 275 -5.95 10.30 7.56
C ILE A 275 -4.77 10.84 6.76
N GLY A 276 -4.94 11.99 6.11
CA GLY A 276 -3.85 12.74 5.50
C GLY A 276 -3.27 13.77 6.46
N ALA A 277 -2.00 14.13 6.30
CA ALA A 277 -1.40 15.23 7.05
C ALA A 277 -0.68 16.20 6.11
N SER A 278 -1.05 17.48 6.14
CA SER A 278 -0.47 18.53 5.29
C SER A 278 -0.16 19.78 6.09
N LYS A 279 0.79 20.61 5.62
CA LYS A 279 1.02 21.97 6.16
C LYS A 279 0.18 23.03 5.46
N ASN A 280 -0.45 22.70 4.33
CA ASN A 280 -1.20 23.66 3.54
C ASN A 280 -2.60 23.84 4.12
N VAL A 281 -2.83 24.96 4.81
CA VAL A 281 -4.10 25.30 5.48
C VAL A 281 -5.27 25.25 4.49
N LEU A 282 -5.17 25.96 3.37
CA LEU A 282 -6.22 26.00 2.35
C LEU A 282 -6.59 24.61 1.80
N LEU A 283 -5.60 23.77 1.54
CA LEU A 283 -5.83 22.39 1.08
C LEU A 283 -6.61 21.58 2.12
N ARG A 284 -6.26 21.72 3.41
CA ARG A 284 -6.95 21.04 4.51
C ARG A 284 -8.39 21.50 4.63
N ASP A 285 -8.60 22.82 4.65
CA ASP A 285 -9.91 23.41 4.84
C ASP A 285 -10.84 23.03 3.69
N LEU A 286 -10.37 23.07 2.44
CA LEU A 286 -11.15 22.66 1.27
C LEU A 286 -11.58 21.18 1.37
N ILE A 287 -10.65 20.27 1.65
CA ILE A 287 -10.96 18.82 1.70
C ILE A 287 -11.85 18.51 2.91
N ASN A 288 -11.56 19.07 4.08
CA ASN A 288 -12.31 18.75 5.29
C ASN A 288 -13.73 19.34 5.27
N SER A 289 -13.92 20.51 4.67
CA SER A 289 -15.23 21.15 4.58
C SER A 289 -16.12 20.46 3.53
N SER A 290 -15.57 20.12 2.36
CA SER A 290 -16.33 19.44 1.30
C SER A 290 -16.44 17.93 1.48
N ARG A 291 -15.61 17.33 2.36
CA ARG A 291 -15.48 15.86 2.57
C ARG A 291 -15.14 15.06 1.31
N LYS A 292 -14.81 15.73 0.22
CA LYS A 292 -14.51 15.14 -1.09
C LYS A 292 -13.57 16.01 -1.91
N TYR A 293 -12.90 15.42 -2.88
CA TYR A 293 -12.18 16.17 -3.92
C TYR A 293 -12.05 15.33 -5.17
N THR A 294 -11.58 15.90 -6.26
CA THR A 294 -11.49 15.22 -7.55
C THR A 294 -10.05 15.11 -8.02
N ILE A 295 -9.76 13.95 -8.62
CA ILE A 295 -8.52 13.68 -9.34
C ILE A 295 -8.84 13.63 -10.83
N LYS A 296 -8.16 14.48 -11.60
CA LYS A 296 -8.33 14.59 -13.05
C LYS A 296 -7.36 13.68 -13.78
N TYR A 297 -7.88 12.97 -14.78
CA TYR A 297 -7.12 12.11 -15.69
C TYR A 297 -7.22 12.67 -17.11
N GLU A 298 -6.35 13.62 -17.42
CA GLU A 298 -6.45 14.40 -18.65
C GLU A 298 -6.37 13.54 -19.91
N SER A 299 -5.57 12.47 -19.89
CA SER A 299 -5.36 11.60 -21.05
C SER A 299 -6.59 10.79 -21.46
N ILE A 300 -7.58 10.67 -20.58
CA ILE A 300 -8.82 9.90 -20.81
C ILE A 300 -10.09 10.71 -20.52
N ALA A 301 -9.95 12.05 -20.37
CA ALA A 301 -11.06 12.96 -20.07
C ALA A 301 -11.96 12.49 -18.91
N TYR A 302 -11.35 11.95 -17.85
CA TYR A 302 -12.07 11.40 -16.70
C TYR A 302 -11.74 12.12 -15.40
N HIS A 303 -12.73 12.21 -14.53
CA HIS A 303 -12.63 12.83 -13.20
C HIS A 303 -13.09 11.80 -12.17
N GLN A 304 -12.22 11.47 -11.21
CA GLN A 304 -12.55 10.54 -10.13
C GLN A 304 -12.75 11.30 -8.82
N THR A 305 -13.94 11.20 -8.23
CA THR A 305 -14.22 11.79 -6.92
C THR A 305 -13.70 10.89 -5.80
N ILE A 306 -12.91 11.48 -4.93
CA ILE A 306 -12.35 10.90 -3.72
C ILE A 306 -13.14 11.38 -2.51
N ARG A 307 -13.51 10.45 -1.61
CA ARG A 307 -14.29 10.73 -0.40
C ARG A 307 -13.69 10.00 0.81
N GLY A 308 -14.10 10.40 2.02
CA GLY A 308 -13.76 9.67 3.24
C GLY A 308 -12.32 9.86 3.73
N ILE A 309 -11.67 10.96 3.31
CA ILE A 309 -10.32 11.31 3.76
C ILE A 309 -10.39 12.56 4.63
N ASN A 310 -9.80 12.49 5.82
CA ASN A 310 -9.67 13.63 6.72
C ASN A 310 -8.22 14.13 6.75
N ILE A 311 -7.99 15.44 6.62
CA ILE A 311 -6.64 16.00 6.62
C ILE A 311 -6.37 16.74 7.93
N ILE A 312 -5.33 16.33 8.65
CA ILE A 312 -4.86 17.00 9.87
C ILE A 312 -3.70 17.96 9.59
N ASP A 313 -3.45 18.89 10.52
CA ASP A 313 -2.27 19.74 10.45
C ASP A 313 -1.01 18.92 10.75
N LEU A 314 -0.04 18.96 9.85
CA LEU A 314 1.26 18.31 10.03
C LEU A 314 2.06 18.86 11.23
N ASN A 315 1.73 20.08 11.68
CA ASN A 315 2.35 20.69 12.86
C ASN A 315 1.55 20.42 14.15
N ASP A 316 0.35 19.85 14.09
CA ASP A 316 -0.39 19.46 15.29
C ASP A 316 0.15 18.13 15.83
N ARG A 317 0.92 18.23 16.91
CA ARG A 317 1.57 17.09 17.54
C ARG A 317 0.57 16.03 18.01
N LYS A 318 -0.52 16.45 18.66
CA LYS A 318 -1.52 15.52 19.21
C LYS A 318 -2.22 14.76 18.09
N ALA A 319 -2.57 15.47 17.01
CA ALA A 319 -3.20 14.84 15.85
C ALA A 319 -2.25 13.87 15.14
N ILE A 320 -0.97 14.22 14.98
CA ILE A 320 0.01 13.32 14.35
C ILE A 320 0.27 12.11 15.23
N ASP A 321 0.45 12.28 16.54
CA ASP A 321 0.65 11.13 17.45
C ASP A 321 -0.54 10.18 17.38
N LYS A 322 -1.76 10.71 17.38
CA LYS A 322 -2.98 9.91 17.19
C LYS A 322 -2.96 9.14 15.87
N MET A 323 -2.60 9.77 14.75
CA MET A 323 -2.48 9.09 13.45
C MET A 323 -1.47 7.94 13.50
N TYR A 324 -0.32 8.13 14.15
CA TYR A 324 0.72 7.08 14.28
C TYR A 324 0.31 5.96 15.24
N ILE A 325 -0.40 6.28 16.32
CA ILE A 325 -0.92 5.30 17.28
C ILE A 325 -1.98 4.42 16.61
N GLU A 326 -2.88 5.00 15.82
CA GLU A 326 -4.05 4.27 15.31
C GLU A 326 -3.83 3.57 13.96
N SER A 327 -2.90 4.04 13.11
CA SER A 327 -2.73 3.49 11.76
C SER A 327 -2.02 2.14 11.75
N ASP A 328 -2.37 1.25 10.82
CA ASP A 328 -1.66 0.00 10.53
C ASP A 328 -0.62 0.20 9.41
N ILE A 329 -0.87 1.17 8.54
CA ILE A 329 0.06 1.63 7.50
C ILE A 329 0.09 3.15 7.41
N ILE A 330 1.29 3.73 7.26
CA ILE A 330 1.47 5.14 6.94
C ILE A 330 2.35 5.26 5.69
N ALA A 331 1.83 5.93 4.66
CA ALA A 331 2.62 6.34 3.50
C ALA A 331 3.37 7.64 3.81
N LEU A 332 4.69 7.63 3.64
CA LEU A 332 5.53 8.83 3.65
C LEU A 332 5.68 9.35 2.23
N THR A 333 4.95 10.41 1.90
CA THR A 333 4.93 11.03 0.56
C THR A 333 5.67 12.37 0.58
N LEU A 334 6.86 12.37 1.17
CA LEU A 334 7.69 13.55 1.38
C LEU A 334 8.91 13.55 0.46
N PRO A 335 9.32 14.72 -0.10
CA PRO A 335 10.59 14.84 -0.81
C PRO A 335 11.78 14.71 0.16
N GLU A 336 12.96 14.43 -0.38
CA GLU A 336 14.20 14.23 0.39
C GLU A 336 14.50 15.41 1.34
N SER A 337 14.28 16.65 0.89
CA SER A 337 14.48 17.85 1.72
C SER A 337 13.53 17.91 2.93
N ALA A 338 12.28 17.46 2.76
CA ALA A 338 11.29 17.47 3.82
C ALA A 338 11.52 16.34 4.83
N ILE A 339 12.10 15.20 4.42
CA ILE A 339 12.45 14.11 5.36
C ILE A 339 13.39 14.62 6.45
N LYS A 340 14.39 15.45 6.11
CA LYS A 340 15.33 15.99 7.10
C LYS A 340 14.64 16.78 8.20
N THR A 341 13.63 17.56 7.87
CA THR A 341 12.91 18.41 8.83
C THR A 341 11.75 17.67 9.52
N GLN A 342 11.16 16.67 8.88
CA GLN A 342 10.07 15.87 9.44
C GLN A 342 10.54 14.64 10.22
N ALA A 343 11.82 14.27 10.15
CA ALA A 343 12.36 13.11 10.87
C ALA A 343 12.03 13.11 12.37
N ILE A 344 12.10 14.28 13.03
CA ILE A 344 11.73 14.40 14.44
C ILE A 344 10.24 14.17 14.68
N ASN A 345 9.36 14.67 13.79
CA ASN A 345 7.92 14.48 13.91
C ASN A 345 7.52 13.01 13.70
N ILE A 346 8.21 12.32 12.80
CA ILE A 346 8.04 10.88 12.55
C ILE A 346 8.55 10.09 13.76
N ALA A 347 9.74 10.42 14.28
CA ALA A 347 10.32 9.79 15.46
C ALA A 347 9.40 9.91 16.69
N LEU A 348 8.84 11.09 16.94
CA LEU A 348 7.90 11.32 18.03
C LEU A 348 6.61 10.50 17.87
N GLY A 349 6.06 10.42 16.66
CA GLY A 349 4.88 9.60 16.38
C GLY A 349 5.14 8.10 16.60
N LEU A 350 6.29 7.60 16.15
CA LEU A 350 6.70 6.20 16.39
C LEU A 350 6.90 5.92 17.88
N LYS A 351 7.51 6.85 18.63
CA LYS A 351 7.66 6.77 20.09
C LYS A 351 6.30 6.75 20.79
N ALA A 352 5.37 7.62 20.39
CA ALA A 352 4.02 7.68 20.94
C ALA A 352 3.26 6.36 20.72
N ARG A 353 3.36 5.78 19.52
CA ARG A 353 2.81 4.44 19.23
C ARG A 353 3.43 3.37 20.12
N TYR A 354 4.76 3.28 20.15
CA TYR A 354 5.47 2.25 20.91
C TYR A 354 5.14 2.28 22.41
N LYS A 355 4.96 3.49 22.98
CA LYS A 355 4.49 3.64 24.37
C LYS A 355 3.07 3.17 24.60
N LYS A 356 2.21 3.23 23.58
CA LYS A 356 0.80 2.86 23.69
C LYS A 356 0.59 1.35 23.53
N HIS A 357 1.31 0.71 22.61
CA HIS A 357 1.28 -0.73 22.37
C HIS A 357 2.44 -1.17 21.47
N ASP A 358 2.70 -2.47 21.44
CA ASP A 358 3.73 -3.11 20.64
C ASP A 358 3.27 -3.49 19.22
N LYS A 359 2.03 -3.18 18.81
CA LYS A 359 1.56 -3.43 17.44
C LYS A 359 2.49 -2.81 16.39
N LYS A 360 3.00 -3.63 15.48
CA LYS A 360 3.87 -3.17 14.39
C LYS A 360 3.16 -2.16 13.49
N LEU A 361 3.92 -1.23 12.94
CA LEU A 361 3.46 -0.26 11.94
C LEU A 361 4.17 -0.50 10.61
N THR A 362 3.44 -0.40 9.50
CA THR A 362 4.06 -0.34 8.18
C THR A 362 4.28 1.11 7.75
N ILE A 363 5.52 1.46 7.47
CA ILE A 363 5.90 2.73 6.86
C ILE A 363 6.21 2.49 5.38
N LEU A 364 5.30 2.91 4.51
CA LEU A 364 5.46 2.84 3.06
C LEU A 364 6.19 4.10 2.56
N ILE A 365 7.42 3.96 2.11
CA ILE A 365 8.28 5.09 1.73
C ILE A 365 8.11 5.36 0.24
N VAL A 366 7.41 6.44 -0.07
CA VAL A 366 7.05 6.81 -1.44
C VAL A 366 7.93 7.99 -1.88
N MET A 367 9.14 7.66 -2.35
CA MET A 367 10.16 8.64 -2.73
C MET A 367 10.92 8.16 -3.96
N ASN A 368 11.15 9.05 -4.94
CA ASN A 368 11.92 8.73 -6.14
C ASN A 368 13.44 8.79 -5.86
N LYS A 369 13.95 7.86 -5.04
CA LYS A 369 15.35 7.80 -4.61
C LYS A 369 15.78 6.35 -4.40
N ILE A 370 16.95 5.96 -4.92
CA ILE A 370 17.57 4.67 -4.60
C ILE A 370 18.01 4.66 -3.13
N GLY A 371 17.68 3.60 -2.40
CA GLY A 371 18.00 3.47 -0.98
C GLY A 371 17.24 4.46 -0.11
N ALA A 372 16.01 4.79 -0.52
CA ALA A 372 15.09 5.65 0.23
C ALA A 372 14.85 5.12 1.64
N LYS A 373 14.72 3.80 1.82
CA LYS A 373 14.56 3.17 3.14
C LYS A 373 15.73 3.45 4.05
N ARG A 374 16.96 3.21 3.59
CA ARG A 374 18.17 3.49 4.37
C ARG A 374 18.27 4.96 4.73
N TYR A 375 17.95 5.85 3.78
CA TYR A 375 17.95 7.29 4.01
C TYR A 375 16.98 7.70 5.12
N VAL A 376 15.70 7.30 5.00
CA VAL A 376 14.63 7.64 5.96
C VAL A 376 14.92 7.03 7.33
N LYS A 377 15.25 5.72 7.40
CA LYS A 377 15.58 5.05 8.66
C LYS A 377 16.71 5.75 9.40
N ARG A 378 17.78 6.14 8.70
CA ARG A 378 18.92 6.86 9.29
C ARG A 378 18.50 8.19 9.91
N HIS A 379 17.68 8.97 9.22
CA HIS A 379 17.21 10.26 9.74
C HIS A 379 16.28 10.10 10.94
N ILE A 380 15.34 9.14 10.90
CA ILE A 380 14.46 8.84 12.02
C ILE A 380 15.25 8.34 13.23
N LEU A 381 16.17 7.38 13.04
CA LEU A 381 17.00 6.86 14.12
C LEU A 381 17.85 7.97 14.75
N LYS A 382 18.46 8.84 13.92
CA LYS A 382 19.19 10.00 14.43
C LYS A 382 18.29 10.89 15.30
N SER A 383 17.04 11.13 14.89
CA SER A 383 16.08 11.92 15.68
C SER A 383 15.55 11.20 16.93
N LEU A 384 15.42 9.87 16.92
CA LEU A 384 15.04 9.11 18.12
C LEU A 384 16.14 9.20 19.17
N LYS A 385 17.41 9.06 18.78
CA LYS A 385 18.56 9.14 19.68
C LYS A 385 18.74 10.50 20.37
N THR A 386 18.10 11.57 19.87
CA THR A 386 18.11 12.87 20.56
C THR A 386 17.02 13.00 21.62
N ILE A 387 16.06 12.05 21.70
CA ILE A 387 14.87 12.16 22.57
C ILE A 387 14.62 10.95 23.47
N ILE A 388 15.35 9.85 23.29
CA ILE A 388 15.29 8.60 24.07
C ILE A 388 16.63 7.86 24.03
N GLU A 389 16.79 6.86 24.90
CA GLU A 389 17.97 6.01 24.96
C GLU A 389 18.17 5.15 23.70
N ASP A 390 19.43 4.76 23.46
CA ASP A 390 19.85 4.02 22.26
C ASP A 390 19.15 2.66 22.13
N LYS A 391 18.96 1.93 23.23
CA LYS A 391 18.26 0.63 23.24
C LYS A 391 16.80 0.78 22.83
N GLU A 392 16.08 1.73 23.43
CA GLU A 392 14.68 2.02 23.12
C GLU A 392 14.53 2.49 21.66
N SER A 393 15.43 3.35 21.17
CA SER A 393 15.42 3.82 19.77
C SER A 393 15.54 2.67 18.77
N THR A 394 16.35 1.66 19.08
CA THR A 394 16.53 0.48 18.24
C THR A 394 15.31 -0.42 18.26
N GLN A 395 14.69 -0.60 19.43
CA GLN A 395 13.44 -1.36 19.57
C GLN A 395 12.30 -0.74 18.75
N ILE A 396 12.13 0.59 18.79
CA ILE A 396 11.11 1.29 18.00
C ILE A 396 11.32 1.07 16.49
N ILE A 397 12.57 1.17 16.02
CA ILE A 397 12.90 0.93 14.61
C ILE A 397 12.64 -0.53 14.22
N ASN A 398 12.96 -1.49 15.09
CA ASN A 398 12.72 -2.92 14.85
C ASN A 398 11.24 -3.28 14.92
N ASN A 399 10.44 -2.52 15.67
CA ASN A 399 8.99 -2.67 15.73
C ASN A 399 8.24 -1.96 14.58
N THR A 400 8.95 -1.55 13.52
CA THR A 400 8.39 -0.85 12.37
C THR A 400 8.87 -1.49 11.08
N HIS A 401 7.94 -1.90 10.22
CA HIS A 401 8.27 -2.36 8.86
C HIS A 401 8.48 -1.13 7.98
N PHE A 402 9.72 -0.89 7.54
CA PHE A 402 10.01 0.15 6.55
C PHE A 402 10.08 -0.46 5.16
N CYS A 403 9.15 -0.07 4.29
CA CYS A 403 9.02 -0.61 2.94
C CYS A 403 9.37 0.47 1.91
N GLU A 404 10.43 0.25 1.14
CA GLU A 404 10.80 1.09 0.00
C GLU A 404 9.90 0.80 -1.20
N THR A 405 9.68 1.80 -2.05
CA THR A 405 8.85 1.66 -3.25
C THR A 405 9.54 2.17 -4.50
N VAL A 406 9.14 1.61 -5.66
CA VAL A 406 9.41 2.18 -6.97
C VAL A 406 8.13 2.76 -7.53
N VAL A 407 8.08 4.08 -7.60
CA VAL A 407 6.93 4.84 -8.11
C VAL A 407 7.16 5.19 -9.58
N ASN A 408 6.19 4.90 -10.43
CA ASN A 408 6.24 5.22 -11.86
C ASN A 408 4.97 5.90 -12.38
N ARG A 409 4.39 6.80 -11.59
CA ARG A 409 3.18 7.58 -11.93
C ARG A 409 3.46 9.07 -11.86
N MET A 410 3.09 9.82 -12.90
CA MET A 410 3.12 11.28 -12.83
C MET A 410 1.86 11.80 -12.14
N VAL A 411 2.09 12.72 -11.19
CA VAL A 411 1.04 13.35 -10.41
C VAL A 411 1.43 14.80 -10.14
N SER A 412 0.48 15.71 -10.30
CA SER A 412 0.69 17.14 -10.05
C SER A 412 -0.48 17.74 -9.28
N ASN A 413 -0.18 18.74 -8.46
CA ASN A 413 -1.22 19.59 -7.86
C ASN A 413 -1.85 20.46 -8.95
N ILE A 414 -3.16 20.67 -8.84
CA ILE A 414 -3.87 21.74 -9.55
C ILE A 414 -3.77 23.00 -8.67
N PRO A 415 -3.45 24.19 -9.24
CA PRO A 415 -3.38 25.42 -8.46
C PRO A 415 -4.68 25.68 -7.69
N LEU A 416 -4.57 25.91 -6.38
CA LEU A 416 -5.74 26.13 -5.52
C LEU A 416 -6.53 27.39 -5.89
N SER A 417 -5.92 28.36 -6.60
CA SER A 417 -6.64 29.50 -7.18
C SER A 417 -7.77 29.07 -8.11
N ASN A 418 -7.59 27.97 -8.86
CA ASN A 418 -8.59 27.45 -9.76
C ASN A 418 -9.73 26.78 -8.97
N ALA A 419 -9.38 26.02 -7.94
CA ALA A 419 -10.33 25.42 -7.00
C ALA A 419 -11.19 26.50 -6.29
N LEU A 420 -10.56 27.58 -5.83
CA LEU A 420 -11.26 28.70 -5.20
C LEU A 420 -12.18 29.44 -6.16
N LYS A 421 -11.79 29.56 -7.44
CA LYS A 421 -12.66 30.12 -8.49
C LYS A 421 -13.91 29.26 -8.67
N GLN A 422 -13.76 27.95 -8.82
CA GLN A 422 -14.88 27.00 -8.89
C GLN A 422 -15.79 27.12 -7.66
N PHE A 423 -15.19 27.28 -6.47
CA PHE A 423 -15.94 27.44 -5.21
C PHE A 423 -16.76 28.72 -5.17
N LYS A 424 -16.19 29.85 -5.60
CA LYS A 424 -16.88 31.15 -5.65
C LYS A 424 -18.03 31.18 -6.65
N GLU A 425 -17.88 30.51 -7.80
CA GLU A 425 -18.88 30.51 -8.86
C GLU A 425 -20.12 29.68 -8.51
N ASN A 426 -20.01 28.75 -7.55
CA ASN A 426 -21.04 27.77 -7.22
C ASN A 426 -21.41 27.77 -5.72
N LEU A 427 -21.38 28.95 -5.09
CA LEU A 427 -21.65 29.12 -3.65
C LEU A 427 -23.05 28.65 -3.21
N SER A 428 -24.02 28.58 -4.12
CA SER A 428 -25.38 28.10 -3.85
C SER A 428 -25.54 26.57 -3.86
N GLU A 429 -24.52 25.82 -4.33
CA GLU A 429 -24.57 24.36 -4.55
C GLU A 429 -23.31 23.65 -4.01
N ILE A 430 -22.88 24.02 -2.80
CA ILE A 430 -21.62 23.53 -2.20
C ILE A 430 -21.56 22.00 -2.12
N ASP A 431 -22.69 21.32 -1.87
CA ASP A 431 -22.76 19.86 -1.78
C ASP A 431 -22.51 19.15 -3.13
N GLU A 432 -22.74 19.83 -4.25
CA GLU A 432 -22.51 19.30 -5.60
C GLU A 432 -21.10 19.62 -6.12
N LEU A 433 -20.40 20.56 -5.50
CA LEU A 433 -19.10 21.05 -5.98
C LEU A 433 -18.00 19.97 -5.98
N ASN A 434 -17.54 19.57 -7.16
CA ASN A 434 -16.40 18.68 -7.34
C ASN A 434 -15.12 19.49 -7.55
N ILE A 435 -14.30 19.61 -6.50
CA ILE A 435 -13.08 20.42 -6.52
C ILE A 435 -11.92 19.62 -7.10
N ASP A 436 -11.43 20.02 -8.28
CA ASP A 436 -10.24 19.42 -8.89
C ASP A 436 -8.97 19.86 -8.14
N LEU A 437 -8.35 18.94 -7.41
CA LEU A 437 -7.15 19.23 -6.61
C LEU A 437 -5.87 18.61 -7.19
N PHE A 438 -5.99 17.50 -7.92
CA PHE A 438 -4.85 16.77 -8.46
C PHE A 438 -5.09 16.33 -9.89
N SER A 439 -4.01 16.24 -10.66
CA SER A 439 -4.00 15.61 -11.98
C SER A 439 -3.06 14.41 -11.93
N SER A 440 -3.52 13.26 -12.43
CA SER A 440 -2.80 11.99 -12.36
C SER A 440 -2.88 11.22 -13.67
N GLU A 441 -1.84 10.42 -13.94
CA GLU A 441 -1.89 9.38 -14.96
C GLU A 441 -2.83 8.23 -14.56
N PRO A 442 -3.39 7.48 -15.53
CA PRO A 442 -4.31 6.38 -15.23
C PRO A 442 -3.63 5.14 -14.62
N ASP A 443 -2.33 4.94 -14.81
CA ASP A 443 -1.63 3.78 -14.26
C ASP A 443 -1.46 3.91 -12.73
N ILE A 444 -1.92 2.91 -11.96
CA ILE A 444 -1.96 2.94 -10.49
C ILE A 444 -1.00 1.95 -9.79
N LEU A 445 -0.22 1.18 -10.57
CA LEU A 445 0.63 0.12 -10.03
C LEU A 445 1.85 0.68 -9.28
N ILE A 446 2.11 0.17 -8.07
CA ILE A 446 3.31 0.47 -7.29
C ILE A 446 4.05 -0.81 -6.93
N TYR A 447 5.37 -0.76 -6.95
CA TYR A 447 6.21 -1.85 -6.48
C TYR A 447 6.78 -1.50 -5.11
N ALA A 448 6.81 -2.47 -4.21
CA ALA A 448 7.33 -2.30 -2.85
C ALA A 448 8.19 -3.50 -2.46
N ASP A 449 9.14 -3.30 -1.54
CA ASP A 449 9.79 -4.45 -0.90
C ASP A 449 8.78 -5.26 -0.04
N ASN A 450 9.02 -6.56 0.11
CA ASN A 450 8.11 -7.48 0.79
C ASN A 450 8.27 -7.51 2.33
N ASN A 451 8.80 -6.45 2.96
CA ASN A 451 9.08 -6.43 4.40
C ASN A 451 7.84 -6.32 5.30
N SER A 452 6.63 -6.22 4.75
CA SER A 452 5.40 -6.16 5.55
C SER A 452 4.27 -6.99 4.91
N PRO A 453 3.59 -7.84 5.70
CA PRO A 453 2.50 -8.67 5.19
C PRO A 453 1.28 -7.85 4.76
N ILE A 454 1.05 -6.65 5.33
CA ILE A 454 -0.08 -5.80 4.92
C ILE A 454 0.00 -5.35 3.46
N LEU A 455 1.20 -5.33 2.87
CA LEU A 455 1.35 -4.99 1.46
C LEU A 455 0.78 -6.08 0.54
N ASN A 456 0.55 -7.29 1.06
CA ASN A 456 -0.11 -8.36 0.31
C ASN A 456 -1.64 -8.21 0.30
N THR A 457 -2.23 -7.39 1.16
CA THR A 457 -3.66 -7.05 1.05
C THR A 457 -3.89 -6.03 -0.06
N LEU A 458 -2.95 -5.11 -0.29
CA LEU A 458 -3.09 -4.06 -1.30
C LEU A 458 -2.98 -4.60 -2.74
N ARG A 459 -4.07 -4.57 -3.52
CA ARG A 459 -4.13 -5.17 -4.88
C ARG A 459 -3.27 -4.42 -5.91
N GLN A 460 -3.00 -3.14 -5.69
CA GLN A 460 -2.16 -2.29 -6.57
C GLN A 460 -0.68 -2.32 -6.19
N VAL A 461 -0.33 -2.96 -5.06
CA VAL A 461 1.06 -3.09 -4.62
C VAL A 461 1.58 -4.45 -5.05
N LYS A 462 2.61 -4.48 -5.91
CA LYS A 462 3.38 -5.69 -6.20
C LYS A 462 4.60 -5.72 -5.28
N THR A 463 4.65 -6.70 -4.38
CA THR A 463 5.78 -6.90 -3.48
C THR A 463 6.90 -7.66 -4.20
N VAL A 464 8.16 -7.29 -3.92
CA VAL A 464 9.35 -7.94 -4.48
C VAL A 464 10.40 -8.16 -3.40
N SER A 465 11.25 -9.17 -3.59
CA SER A 465 12.36 -9.47 -2.68
C SER A 465 13.48 -8.44 -2.75
N ASN A 466 13.75 -7.88 -3.95
CA ASN A 466 14.80 -6.89 -4.17
C ASN A 466 14.29 -5.69 -4.98
N ILE A 467 13.91 -4.64 -4.27
CA ILE A 467 13.37 -3.40 -4.84
C ILE A 467 14.44 -2.54 -5.55
N ASP A 468 15.71 -2.66 -5.16
CA ASP A 468 16.81 -1.89 -5.76
C ASP A 468 17.00 -2.25 -7.24
N ILE A 469 16.83 -3.54 -7.57
CA ILE A 469 16.85 -4.03 -8.95
C ILE A 469 15.78 -3.33 -9.79
N MET A 470 14.56 -3.21 -9.27
CA MET A 470 13.46 -2.56 -9.99
C MET A 470 13.73 -1.07 -10.24
N GLN A 471 14.32 -0.38 -9.26
CA GLN A 471 14.69 1.02 -9.39
C GLN A 471 15.82 1.21 -10.41
N ASN A 472 16.78 0.28 -10.45
CA ASN A 472 17.84 0.24 -11.46
C ASN A 472 17.27 0.01 -12.86
N ILE A 473 16.35 -0.94 -13.04
CA ILE A 473 15.65 -1.17 -14.31
C ILE A 473 14.94 0.11 -14.76
N LYS A 474 14.18 0.78 -13.87
CA LYS A 474 13.50 2.05 -14.18
C LYS A 474 14.51 3.12 -14.63
N ASN A 475 15.64 3.23 -13.94
CA ASN A 475 16.68 4.21 -14.27
C ASN A 475 17.33 3.93 -15.63
N LYS A 476 17.67 2.67 -15.91
CA LYS A 476 18.26 2.22 -17.18
C LYS A 476 17.27 2.37 -18.35
N LEU A 477 16.02 1.92 -18.22
CA LEU A 477 15.02 1.95 -19.30
C LEU A 477 14.42 3.34 -19.57
N SER A 478 13.86 3.98 -18.53
CA SER A 478 13.04 5.19 -18.72
C SER A 478 13.90 6.44 -18.71
N ASN A 479 14.71 6.65 -17.67
CA ASN A 479 15.33 7.96 -17.46
C ASN A 479 16.35 8.33 -18.56
N GLY A 480 17.11 7.36 -19.08
CA GLY A 480 18.02 7.57 -20.21
C GLY A 480 17.28 7.80 -21.52
N THR A 481 16.37 6.89 -21.87
CA THR A 481 15.55 7.00 -23.10
C THR A 481 14.72 8.29 -23.13
N HIS A 482 14.17 8.72 -21.99
CA HIS A 482 13.38 9.95 -21.91
C HIS A 482 14.22 11.21 -22.19
N ALA A 483 15.48 11.23 -21.75
CA ALA A 483 16.41 12.31 -22.09
C ALA A 483 16.74 12.31 -23.59
N ILE A 484 16.96 11.13 -24.19
CA ILE A 484 17.20 11.00 -25.64
C ILE A 484 16.00 11.47 -26.45
N ILE A 485 14.79 11.09 -26.06
CA ILE A 485 13.54 11.59 -26.66
C ILE A 485 13.53 13.12 -26.58
N ALA A 486 13.79 13.71 -25.41
CA ALA A 486 13.79 15.15 -25.23
C ALA A 486 14.82 15.87 -26.14
N TRP A 487 16.06 15.40 -26.19
CA TRP A 487 17.12 16.00 -26.99
C TRP A 487 16.79 15.93 -28.48
N TYR A 488 16.41 14.75 -28.98
CA TYR A 488 16.11 14.58 -30.40
C TYR A 488 14.85 15.35 -30.81
N SER A 489 13.81 15.35 -29.97
CA SER A 489 12.59 16.12 -30.22
C SER A 489 12.86 17.62 -30.29
N SER A 490 13.72 18.13 -29.41
CA SER A 490 14.12 19.54 -29.40
C SER A 490 14.87 19.92 -30.68
N LEU A 491 15.76 19.06 -31.17
CA LEU A 491 16.48 19.26 -32.44
C LEU A 491 15.55 19.27 -33.66
N LEU A 492 14.40 18.60 -33.58
CA LEU A 492 13.36 18.61 -34.60
C LEU A 492 12.36 19.77 -34.45
N GLY A 493 12.54 20.64 -33.45
CA GLY A 493 11.67 21.80 -33.22
C GLY A 493 10.43 21.53 -32.36
N TYR A 494 10.29 20.32 -31.79
CA TYR A 494 9.18 20.02 -30.88
C TYR A 494 9.41 20.59 -29.49
N LYS A 495 8.35 21.11 -28.85
CA LYS A 495 8.43 21.76 -27.54
C LYS A 495 8.21 20.79 -26.38
N THR A 496 7.45 19.71 -26.62
CA THR A 496 7.00 18.80 -25.56
C THR A 496 7.24 17.34 -25.93
N ILE A 497 7.34 16.48 -24.92
CA ILE A 497 7.58 15.04 -25.09
C ILE A 497 6.47 14.39 -25.91
N GLY A 498 5.20 14.77 -25.65
CA GLY A 498 4.05 14.29 -26.42
C GLY A 498 4.12 14.64 -27.90
N GLN A 499 4.53 15.86 -28.24
CA GLN A 499 4.76 16.26 -29.64
C GLN A 499 5.89 15.43 -30.26
N GLY A 500 7.02 15.34 -29.56
CA GLY A 500 8.21 14.63 -30.01
C GLY A 500 7.94 13.16 -30.32
N ILE A 501 7.37 12.41 -29.38
CA ILE A 501 7.07 10.99 -29.57
C ILE A 501 5.94 10.73 -30.58
N GLY A 502 5.18 11.77 -30.96
CA GLY A 502 4.24 11.72 -32.08
C GLY A 502 4.95 11.61 -33.44
N ASP A 503 6.19 12.07 -33.55
CA ASP A 503 7.02 11.89 -34.74
C ASP A 503 7.50 10.43 -34.86
N LYS A 504 7.25 9.81 -36.01
CA LYS A 504 7.63 8.43 -36.32
C LYS A 504 9.14 8.17 -36.12
N ARG A 505 10.00 9.16 -36.37
CA ARG A 505 11.46 9.07 -36.19
C ARG A 505 11.81 8.93 -34.72
N VAL A 506 11.27 9.79 -33.87
CA VAL A 506 11.50 9.80 -32.41
C VAL A 506 10.90 8.54 -31.77
N TYR A 507 9.66 8.19 -32.14
CA TYR A 507 9.01 6.95 -31.68
C TYR A 507 9.83 5.71 -32.01
N SER A 508 10.28 5.60 -33.27
CA SER A 508 11.07 4.45 -33.72
C SER A 508 12.43 4.38 -33.03
N LEU A 509 13.08 5.53 -32.78
CA LEU A 509 14.32 5.61 -32.02
C LEU A 509 14.12 5.10 -30.60
N ALA A 510 13.12 5.62 -29.88
CA ALA A 510 12.81 5.22 -28.52
C ALA A 510 12.53 3.72 -28.42
N LYS A 511 11.71 3.18 -29.34
CA LYS A 511 11.39 1.76 -29.40
C LYS A 511 12.63 0.90 -29.65
N ARG A 512 13.48 1.25 -30.61
CA ARG A 512 14.73 0.50 -30.88
C ARG A 512 15.69 0.51 -29.69
N ILE A 513 15.87 1.66 -29.04
CA ILE A 513 16.72 1.76 -27.83
C ILE A 513 16.20 0.81 -26.75
N MET A 514 14.91 0.91 -26.42
CA MET A 514 14.35 0.10 -25.33
C MET A 514 14.31 -1.39 -25.68
N GLU A 515 13.82 -1.75 -26.86
CA GLU A 515 13.57 -3.15 -27.24
C GLU A 515 14.83 -3.91 -27.66
N ASN A 516 15.77 -3.24 -28.35
CA ASN A 516 16.90 -3.91 -28.99
C ASN A 516 18.22 -3.66 -28.28
N GLU A 517 18.38 -2.54 -27.57
CA GLU A 517 19.66 -2.17 -26.95
C GLU A 517 19.63 -2.30 -25.43
N ILE A 518 18.49 -2.04 -24.77
CA ILE A 518 18.39 -2.09 -23.29
C ILE A 518 17.74 -3.38 -22.79
N LYS A 519 16.56 -3.73 -23.32
CA LYS A 519 15.80 -4.91 -22.86
C LYS A 519 16.60 -6.21 -22.86
N PRO A 520 17.41 -6.56 -23.88
CA PRO A 520 18.07 -7.86 -23.92
C PRO A 520 19.04 -8.06 -22.75
N PHE A 521 19.87 -7.06 -22.44
CA PHE A 521 20.80 -7.18 -21.32
C PHE A 521 20.10 -7.13 -19.97
N LEU A 522 19.02 -6.37 -19.83
CA LEU A 522 18.24 -6.35 -18.58
C LEU A 522 17.55 -7.69 -18.30
N ILE A 523 17.01 -8.35 -19.32
CA ILE A 523 16.43 -9.69 -19.17
C ILE A 523 17.52 -10.69 -18.79
N ASN A 524 18.72 -10.55 -19.33
CA ASN A 524 19.84 -11.42 -18.96
C ASN A 524 20.35 -11.16 -17.53
N GLU A 525 20.44 -9.90 -17.11
CA GLU A 525 20.81 -9.52 -15.74
C GLU A 525 19.74 -9.96 -14.71
N THR A 526 18.46 -9.97 -15.11
CA THR A 526 17.31 -10.20 -14.21
C THR A 526 16.17 -11.01 -14.87
N PRO A 527 16.39 -12.30 -15.18
CA PRO A 527 15.40 -13.13 -15.90
C PRO A 527 14.03 -13.19 -15.22
N GLU A 528 14.00 -13.17 -13.89
CA GLU A 528 12.81 -13.21 -13.05
C GLU A 528 11.92 -11.96 -13.21
N LEU A 529 12.47 -10.83 -13.68
CA LEU A 529 11.74 -9.58 -13.89
C LEU A 529 11.34 -9.35 -15.36
N LYS A 530 11.46 -10.37 -16.22
CA LYS A 530 11.10 -10.30 -17.65
C LYS A 530 9.73 -9.66 -17.88
N SER A 531 8.67 -10.14 -17.21
CA SER A 531 7.32 -9.61 -17.38
C SER A 531 7.22 -8.13 -16.99
N TYR A 532 7.89 -7.73 -15.90
CA TYR A 532 7.94 -6.34 -15.48
C TYR A 532 8.62 -5.45 -16.53
N ILE A 533 9.74 -5.90 -17.10
CA ILE A 533 10.46 -5.16 -18.15
C ILE A 533 9.55 -4.93 -19.38
N PHE A 534 8.82 -5.96 -19.82
CA PHE A 534 7.87 -5.84 -20.93
C PHE A 534 6.72 -4.86 -20.62
N GLU A 535 6.07 -5.00 -19.46
CA GLU A 535 5.02 -4.09 -19.01
C GLU A 535 5.54 -2.64 -18.92
N PHE A 536 6.74 -2.47 -18.37
CA PHE A 536 7.38 -1.17 -18.19
C PHE A 536 7.61 -0.46 -19.52
N ILE A 537 8.18 -1.15 -20.53
CA ILE A 537 8.45 -0.57 -21.86
C ILE A 537 7.14 -0.11 -22.51
N ASN A 538 6.13 -0.98 -22.50
CA ASN A 538 4.82 -0.68 -23.08
C ASN A 538 4.17 0.55 -22.43
N ASN A 539 4.20 0.62 -21.09
CA ASN A 539 3.59 1.73 -20.35
C ASN A 539 4.40 3.02 -20.50
N PHE A 540 5.74 2.95 -20.53
CA PHE A 540 6.59 4.11 -20.74
C PHE A 540 6.27 4.83 -22.07
N ILE A 541 6.14 4.08 -23.16
CA ILE A 541 5.86 4.65 -24.48
C ILE A 541 4.44 5.25 -24.53
N LYS A 542 3.44 4.56 -23.98
CA LYS A 542 2.06 5.08 -23.86
C LYS A 542 2.05 6.40 -23.08
N ARG A 543 2.80 6.47 -21.98
CA ARG A 543 2.94 7.69 -21.17
C ARG A 543 3.55 8.85 -21.94
N CYS A 544 4.65 8.62 -22.65
CA CYS A 544 5.26 9.69 -23.45
C CYS A 544 4.26 10.28 -24.46
N ARG A 545 3.40 9.46 -25.08
CA ARG A 545 2.41 9.91 -26.08
C ARG A 545 1.40 10.91 -25.57
N VAL A 546 1.08 10.87 -24.29
CA VAL A 546 0.10 11.79 -23.66
C VAL A 546 0.76 12.95 -22.91
N SER A 547 2.09 13.03 -22.93
CA SER A 547 2.88 14.03 -22.19
C SER A 547 2.98 15.37 -22.92
N PHE A 548 1.85 15.97 -23.30
CA PHE A 548 1.81 17.24 -24.04
C PHE A 548 2.15 18.47 -23.20
N LYS A 549 2.17 18.33 -21.86
CA LYS A 549 2.60 19.40 -20.93
C LYS A 549 4.05 19.24 -20.49
N ASP A 550 4.68 18.12 -20.81
CA ASP A 550 6.06 17.87 -20.39
C ASP A 550 7.06 18.47 -21.37
N SER A 551 7.73 19.55 -20.97
CA SER A 551 8.67 20.27 -21.83
C SER A 551 9.94 19.46 -22.14
N CYS A 552 10.34 19.42 -23.41
CA CYS A 552 11.61 18.82 -23.82
C CYS A 552 12.80 19.48 -23.12
N HIS A 553 12.80 20.79 -22.90
CA HIS A 553 13.89 21.46 -22.18
C HIS A 553 13.96 21.04 -20.71
N ARG A 554 12.81 20.90 -20.04
CA ARG A 554 12.75 20.44 -18.64
C ARG A 554 13.31 19.03 -18.50
N VAL A 555 12.95 18.14 -19.42
CA VAL A 555 13.42 16.75 -19.43
C VAL A 555 14.87 16.65 -19.87
N GLY A 556 15.28 17.46 -20.85
CA GLY A 556 16.60 17.47 -21.48
C GLY A 556 17.69 18.18 -20.69
N ARG A 557 17.35 19.04 -19.72
CA ARG A 557 18.30 19.83 -18.92
C ARG A 557 19.39 19.01 -18.22
N ASP A 558 20.47 19.65 -17.83
CA ASP A 558 21.60 19.00 -17.16
C ASP A 558 22.18 17.83 -17.99
N PRO A 559 22.57 18.08 -19.26
CA PRO A 559 23.04 17.03 -20.17
C PRO A 559 24.37 16.39 -19.72
N LEU A 560 25.30 17.18 -19.18
CA LEU A 560 26.63 16.70 -18.81
C LEU A 560 26.55 15.64 -17.71
N ARG A 561 25.71 15.85 -16.67
CA ARG A 561 25.46 14.87 -15.60
C ARG A 561 24.92 13.56 -16.15
N LYS A 562 24.03 13.61 -17.15
CA LYS A 562 23.40 12.41 -17.75
C LYS A 562 24.34 11.62 -18.68
N LEU A 563 25.45 12.24 -19.09
CA LEU A 563 26.47 11.66 -19.95
C LEU A 563 27.70 11.16 -19.19
N GLN A 564 27.65 10.99 -17.86
CA GLN A 564 28.75 10.33 -17.14
C GLN A 564 28.85 8.85 -17.53
N LYS A 565 30.06 8.29 -17.48
CA LYS A 565 30.38 6.91 -17.88
C LYS A 565 29.52 5.86 -17.16
N ASP A 566 29.20 6.09 -15.90
CA ASP A 566 28.39 5.22 -15.04
C ASP A 566 26.90 5.63 -14.95
N GLU A 567 26.47 6.60 -15.74
CA GLU A 567 25.08 7.09 -15.77
C GLU A 567 24.24 6.50 -16.90
N ARG A 568 22.95 6.76 -16.84
CA ARG A 568 21.86 6.13 -17.61
C ARG A 568 21.93 6.12 -19.15
N VAL A 569 22.89 6.80 -19.79
CA VAL A 569 23.07 6.76 -21.25
C VAL A 569 24.34 6.00 -21.62
N LEU A 570 25.51 6.50 -21.22
CA LEU A 570 26.78 5.82 -21.49
C LEU A 570 26.89 4.48 -20.74
N GLY A 571 26.42 4.42 -19.49
CA GLY A 571 26.40 3.17 -18.72
C GLY A 571 25.58 2.06 -19.39
N ASN A 572 24.50 2.41 -20.11
CA ASN A 572 23.73 1.45 -20.90
C ASN A 572 24.50 0.99 -22.15
N ILE A 573 25.31 1.87 -22.76
CA ILE A 573 26.18 1.48 -23.89
C ILE A 573 27.17 0.41 -23.41
N PHE A 574 27.84 0.63 -22.28
CA PHE A 574 28.77 -0.34 -21.72
C PHE A 574 28.08 -1.65 -21.31
N SER A 575 26.91 -1.56 -20.66
CA SER A 575 26.14 -2.75 -20.27
C SER A 575 25.75 -3.61 -21.49
N ALA A 576 25.33 -2.97 -22.58
CA ALA A 576 24.98 -3.64 -23.83
C ALA A 576 26.22 -4.22 -24.53
N GLN A 577 27.34 -3.49 -24.56
CA GLN A 577 28.58 -3.93 -25.19
C GLN A 577 29.24 -5.10 -24.46
N ASN A 578 29.10 -5.19 -23.14
CA ASN A 578 29.53 -6.37 -22.36
C ASN A 578 28.80 -7.66 -22.76
N MET A 579 27.71 -7.56 -23.53
CA MET A 579 26.96 -8.67 -24.10
C MET A 579 27.01 -8.69 -25.65
N ASP A 580 28.00 -8.04 -26.24
CA ASP A 580 28.20 -7.95 -27.69
C ASP A 580 27.00 -7.36 -28.46
N LEU A 581 26.15 -6.57 -27.79
CA LEU A 581 25.01 -5.90 -28.42
C LEU A 581 25.46 -4.62 -29.14
N LYS A 582 24.85 -4.36 -30.30
CA LYS A 582 25.06 -3.11 -31.04
C LYS A 582 24.34 -1.95 -30.35
N THR A 583 25.06 -0.86 -30.10
CA THR A 583 24.58 0.32 -29.35
C THR A 583 24.34 1.55 -30.22
N GLN A 584 23.96 1.36 -31.48
CA GLN A 584 23.95 2.44 -32.47
C GLN A 584 22.93 3.55 -32.13
N ASN A 585 21.80 3.23 -31.53
CA ASN A 585 20.76 4.19 -31.20
C ASN A 585 21.07 4.94 -29.89
N LEU A 586 21.66 4.28 -28.89
CA LEU A 586 22.18 4.94 -27.70
C LEU A 586 23.31 5.92 -28.04
N GLU A 587 24.25 5.52 -28.88
CA GLU A 587 25.32 6.40 -29.40
C GLU A 587 24.74 7.61 -30.16
N PHE A 588 23.66 7.41 -30.92
CA PHE A 588 22.92 8.50 -31.58
C PHE A 588 22.31 9.45 -30.55
N GLY A 589 21.77 8.91 -29.46
CA GLY A 589 21.26 9.70 -28.34
C GLY A 589 22.31 10.59 -27.68
N VAL A 590 23.55 10.09 -27.53
CA VAL A 590 24.68 10.90 -27.03
C VAL A 590 25.01 12.05 -27.99
N ALA A 591 25.05 11.77 -29.30
CA ALA A 591 25.25 12.81 -30.30
C ALA A 591 24.13 13.87 -30.27
N CYS A 592 22.86 13.45 -30.11
CA CYS A 592 21.74 14.38 -29.90
C CYS A 592 21.89 15.22 -28.64
N ALA A 593 22.41 14.66 -27.54
CA ALA A 593 22.64 15.41 -26.30
C ALA A 593 23.64 16.55 -26.51
N ILE A 594 24.72 16.28 -27.23
CA ILE A 594 25.75 17.28 -27.56
C ILE A 594 25.14 18.36 -28.46
N LEU A 595 24.50 17.98 -29.58
CA LEU A 595 23.90 18.94 -30.50
C LEU A 595 22.79 19.76 -29.85
N TYR A 596 21.95 19.14 -29.02
CA TYR A 596 20.97 19.86 -28.20
C TYR A 596 21.64 20.93 -27.36
N SER A 597 22.74 20.58 -26.69
CA SER A 597 23.49 21.50 -25.83
C SER A 597 24.08 22.65 -26.63
N LEU A 598 24.58 22.39 -27.84
CA LEU A 598 25.19 23.41 -28.69
C LEU A 598 24.15 24.37 -29.30
N LEU A 599 23.04 23.82 -29.81
CA LEU A 599 22.14 24.55 -30.72
C LEU A 599 20.84 25.01 -30.08
N VAL A 600 20.29 24.24 -29.14
CA VAL A 600 18.89 24.39 -28.70
C VAL A 600 18.74 24.66 -27.21
N ALA A 601 19.68 24.20 -26.39
CA ALA A 601 19.58 24.32 -24.94
C ALA A 601 19.51 25.79 -24.49
N PRO A 602 18.61 26.13 -23.54
CA PRO A 602 18.53 27.48 -22.99
C PRO A 602 19.85 27.91 -22.34
N SER A 603 20.24 29.17 -22.51
CA SER A 603 21.48 29.74 -21.93
C SER A 603 21.59 29.61 -20.40
N LYS A 604 20.45 29.49 -19.71
CA LYS A 604 20.37 29.26 -18.27
C LYS A 604 20.79 27.85 -17.82
N ASP A 605 20.89 26.88 -18.74
CA ASP A 605 21.39 25.54 -18.43
C ASP A 605 22.92 25.56 -18.36
N LYS A 606 23.45 25.59 -17.15
CA LYS A 606 24.89 25.70 -16.89
C LYS A 606 25.68 24.53 -17.48
N GLU A 607 25.12 23.33 -17.49
CA GLU A 607 25.81 22.15 -18.01
C GLU A 607 25.85 22.17 -19.54
N ALA A 608 24.77 22.63 -20.20
CA ALA A 608 24.79 22.84 -21.64
C ALA A 608 25.78 23.93 -22.05
N THR A 609 25.84 25.05 -21.31
CA THR A 609 26.86 26.09 -21.51
C THR A 609 28.27 25.53 -21.34
N LYS A 610 28.49 24.64 -20.36
CA LYS A 610 29.79 23.99 -20.19
C LYS A 610 30.17 23.13 -21.39
N ILE A 611 29.22 22.39 -21.97
CA ILE A 611 29.44 21.63 -23.21
C ILE A 611 29.83 22.56 -24.37
N LYS A 612 29.20 23.73 -24.51
CA LYS A 612 29.57 24.74 -25.52
C LYS A 612 31.02 25.21 -25.34
N GLU A 613 31.43 25.53 -24.12
CA GLU A 613 32.80 25.95 -23.81
C GLU A 613 33.82 24.86 -24.16
N LEU A 614 33.54 23.60 -23.81
CA LEU A 614 34.43 22.47 -24.09
C LEU A 614 34.55 22.25 -25.60
N TYR A 615 33.43 22.32 -26.33
CA TYR A 615 33.43 22.15 -27.78
C TYR A 615 34.16 23.29 -28.50
N ALA A 616 33.93 24.55 -28.11
CA ALA A 616 34.49 25.72 -28.77
C ALA A 616 36.04 25.79 -28.73
N LYS A 617 36.68 25.14 -27.76
CA LYS A 617 38.15 25.18 -27.62
C LYS A 617 38.89 24.48 -28.76
N ARG A 618 38.35 23.38 -29.30
CA ARG A 618 39.06 22.54 -30.28
C ARG A 618 38.15 21.93 -31.35
N ASN A 619 36.85 22.20 -31.29
CA ASN A 619 35.81 21.59 -32.13
C ASN A 619 35.77 20.05 -32.05
N LYS A 620 36.10 19.47 -30.88
CA LYS A 620 36.22 18.02 -30.69
C LYS A 620 35.17 17.48 -29.73
N VAL A 621 34.47 16.42 -30.16
CA VAL A 621 33.57 15.64 -29.31
C VAL A 621 34.31 14.97 -28.14
N GLU A 622 35.57 14.60 -28.36
CA GLU A 622 36.45 14.02 -27.34
C GLU A 622 36.55 14.89 -26.08
N ASP A 623 36.69 16.22 -26.21
CA ASP A 623 36.86 17.11 -25.05
C ASP A 623 35.62 17.18 -24.16
N ILE A 624 34.43 16.89 -24.72
CA ILE A 624 33.19 16.79 -23.96
C ILE A 624 33.10 15.42 -23.27
N LEU A 625 33.29 14.34 -24.04
CA LEU A 625 33.10 12.98 -23.54
C LEU A 625 34.17 12.55 -22.54
N CYS A 626 35.38 13.08 -22.68
CA CYS A 626 36.52 12.83 -21.79
C CYS A 626 36.74 13.96 -20.79
N TYR A 627 35.71 14.78 -20.52
CA TYR A 627 35.79 15.79 -19.47
C TYR A 627 36.17 15.13 -18.14
N ASP A 628 37.16 15.70 -17.44
CA ASP A 628 37.76 15.17 -16.21
C ASP A 628 37.75 16.20 -15.07
N GLY A 629 37.06 17.32 -15.27
CA GLY A 629 36.93 18.36 -14.25
C GLY A 629 35.94 17.99 -13.14
N GLU A 630 35.47 18.99 -12.40
CA GLU A 630 34.58 18.77 -11.27
C GLU A 630 33.09 18.89 -11.63
N TYR A 631 32.29 18.10 -10.93
CA TYR A 631 30.83 18.12 -10.94
C TYR A 631 30.29 18.03 -9.51
N ASN A 632 29.59 19.08 -9.04
CA ASN A 632 29.09 19.17 -7.66
C ASN A 632 30.16 18.83 -6.60
N PHE A 633 31.36 19.41 -6.75
CA PHE A 633 32.51 19.20 -5.84
C PHE A 633 33.01 17.75 -5.81
N LYS A 634 32.75 16.98 -6.86
CA LYS A 634 33.27 15.61 -7.06
C LYS A 634 33.92 15.48 -8.43
N PRO A 635 34.90 14.58 -8.61
CA PRO A 635 35.45 14.29 -9.93
C PRO A 635 34.35 13.83 -10.90
N TYR A 636 34.29 14.45 -12.07
CA TYR A 636 33.41 14.02 -13.15
C TYR A 636 33.93 12.72 -13.78
N LYS A 637 33.03 11.77 -14.03
CA LYS A 637 33.39 10.47 -14.62
C LYS A 637 33.23 10.50 -16.14
N GLY A 638 34.22 11.05 -16.83
CA GLY A 638 34.33 11.02 -18.29
C GLY A 638 34.74 9.65 -18.85
N LEU A 639 34.72 9.55 -20.18
CA LEU A 639 35.33 8.45 -20.93
C LEU A 639 36.85 8.55 -20.91
N ASP A 640 37.51 7.41 -21.02
CA ASP A 640 38.96 7.35 -21.18
C ASP A 640 39.33 7.50 -22.65
N LYS A 641 40.21 8.46 -22.95
CA LYS A 641 40.59 8.81 -24.33
C LYS A 641 41.17 7.64 -25.12
N LYS A 642 41.92 6.74 -24.47
CA LYS A 642 42.59 5.61 -25.13
C LYS A 642 41.68 4.40 -25.18
N ILE A 643 41.08 4.05 -24.05
CA ILE A 643 40.24 2.86 -23.91
C ILE A 643 38.95 3.00 -24.73
N ASP A 644 38.31 4.17 -24.66
CA ASP A 644 37.00 4.41 -25.26
C ASP A 644 37.09 5.08 -26.66
N ALA A 645 38.30 5.18 -27.24
CA ALA A 645 38.56 5.88 -28.52
C ALA A 645 37.63 5.46 -29.67
N LYS A 646 37.37 4.15 -29.80
CA LYS A 646 36.47 3.61 -30.84
C LYS A 646 35.03 4.08 -30.64
N LEU A 647 34.55 4.14 -29.40
CA LEU A 647 33.21 4.62 -29.07
C LEU A 647 33.09 6.13 -29.34
N ILE A 648 34.08 6.90 -28.89
CA ILE A 648 34.15 8.36 -29.14
C ILE A 648 34.06 8.64 -30.65
N LYS A 649 34.84 7.91 -31.46
CA LYS A 649 34.81 8.10 -32.92
C LYS A 649 33.46 7.75 -33.55
N ARG A 650 32.78 6.70 -33.08
CA ARG A 650 31.43 6.36 -33.57
C ARG A 650 30.40 7.43 -33.21
N ILE A 651 30.49 8.02 -32.02
CA ILE A 651 29.60 9.11 -31.59
C ILE A 651 29.87 10.37 -32.42
N GLU A 652 31.13 10.73 -32.66
CA GLU A 652 31.52 11.85 -33.51
C GLU A 652 30.96 11.69 -34.93
N ASN A 653 31.13 10.52 -35.55
CA ASN A 653 30.58 10.24 -36.87
C ASN A 653 29.05 10.35 -36.92
N LYS A 654 28.34 10.03 -35.83
CA LYS A 654 26.88 10.20 -35.73
C LYS A 654 26.49 11.66 -35.61
N LEU A 655 27.24 12.43 -34.82
CA LEU A 655 27.01 13.86 -34.66
C LEU A 655 27.10 14.60 -36.00
N GLU A 656 28.15 14.32 -36.79
CA GLU A 656 28.31 14.91 -38.12
C GLU A 656 27.18 14.52 -39.08
N LYS A 657 26.77 13.24 -39.09
CA LYS A 657 25.60 12.79 -39.87
C LYS A 657 24.31 13.53 -39.50
N ILE A 658 24.10 13.78 -38.19
CA ILE A 658 22.91 14.51 -37.74
C ILE A 658 22.96 15.96 -38.23
N LYS A 659 24.11 16.65 -38.10
CA LYS A 659 24.28 18.03 -38.62
C LYS A 659 23.91 18.13 -40.09
N THR A 660 24.46 17.25 -40.93
CA THR A 660 24.16 17.21 -42.37
C THR A 660 22.67 16.95 -42.62
N SER A 661 22.05 16.01 -41.91
CA SER A 661 20.64 15.64 -42.11
C SER A 661 19.63 16.72 -41.71
N LEU A 662 19.99 17.57 -40.74
CA LEU A 662 19.15 18.64 -40.25
C LEU A 662 19.37 19.97 -41.01
N LYS A 663 20.20 19.97 -42.07
CA LYS A 663 20.63 21.19 -42.79
C LYS A 663 21.18 22.27 -41.84
N ILE A 664 21.93 21.85 -40.82
CA ILE A 664 22.60 22.79 -39.91
C ILE A 664 23.89 23.20 -40.61
N GLU A 665 23.84 24.27 -41.40
CA GLU A 665 25.04 24.91 -41.95
C GLU A 665 25.77 25.65 -40.83
N GLU A 666 27.10 25.55 -40.81
CA GLU A 666 27.97 26.33 -39.92
C GLU A 666 27.84 27.81 -40.29
N ASN A 667 27.07 28.57 -39.50
CA ASN A 667 27.11 30.03 -39.50
C ASN A 667 28.10 30.54 -38.47
#